data_AF-A0AAV1I0L4-F1
#
_entry.id   AF-A0AAV1I0L4-F1
#
_cell.length_a   1.000
_cell.length_b   1.000
_cell.length_c   1.000
_cell.angle_alpha   90.00
_cell.angle_beta   90.00
_cell.angle_gamma   90.00
#
_symmetry.space_group_name_H-M   'P 1'
#
loop_
_entity.id
_entity.type
_entity.pdbx_description
1 polymer ?
#
loop_
_entity_poly.entity_id
_entity_poly.type
_entity_poly.pdbx_seq_one_letter_code
_entity_poly.pdbx_strand_id
1 'polypeptide(L)'
;MLSQRQVPSMRYGVENNILSPTSLFPVTQLLIEQLGREPSYRSSLAQFLQNLAHAVSPAQASSSEVSSGACLWYRMLGKEMPEVEGASSSGVRRQGSKEKLRTSWLQLPGLKHVALLGLSYAAIHFSASLQKHFLTGESREAWEQWTTQTMELKVVPTVAALLAVLYGVWQWVRSRQRVFLLDFACYKPPENLKVSLDDFMLGSRETKKFSDESLEFQRRISQRNGLSEETYLPPALHTLPPNVTMETAREEARMVLFGAVQDVLDRTGLHPRDIDILVVNCSLFNPTPSLSAMIVNHFKMRGDVLSYNLAGMGCSAGVIAIGLAQRMLRTEPGKYALVVSTENITQNWYLGDDRSMLIPNTLFRMGGAAMILTNRLTERARAKYELKHVVRVHLGADDMAYECVYQREDEKGRVGVELNRDLVKVAGKALEKNLTRMGPLVLPITEQLRFAHNFVQRKILGKRHIKAYVPDFTRAFDHFCLHAGGRGVIEGLGGQLGLSNRQVEPSFNSLYWYGNTSSGSLWYALSYIETCQRVKKGEIVWQVGFGSGFKCNSAVWKAVRNIHDTEHNEWAHMEGSNLDRCWKYVQENVSHNSRYSSKYGQADTDKQSHAHTNGHAHTNGHAEGKLPNGTSDGKPPLSPPVTRSQLRAQQPN
;
A
#
# COMPACT_ATOMS: atom_id res chain seq x y z
N MET A 1 -58.96 -7.68 9.42
CA MET A 1 -59.42 -6.27 9.26
C MET A 1 -58.25 -5.49 8.70
N LEU A 2 -58.13 -5.44 7.37
CA LEU A 2 -58.53 -4.32 6.48
C LEU A 2 -57.58 -3.11 6.66
N SER A 3 -56.96 -2.54 5.63
CA SER A 3 -57.06 -2.78 4.19
C SER A 3 -55.81 -2.25 3.47
N GLN A 4 -55.56 -2.83 2.31
CA GLN A 4 -54.85 -2.21 1.19
C GLN A 4 -55.40 -0.80 0.90
N ARG A 5 -54.53 0.11 0.45
CA ARG A 5 -54.88 1.20 -0.46
C ARG A 5 -53.79 1.39 -1.51
N GLN A 6 -54.20 1.26 -2.77
CA GLN A 6 -53.47 1.59 -3.98
C GLN A 6 -53.46 3.11 -4.24
N VAL A 7 -52.28 3.62 -4.64
CA VAL A 7 -51.98 4.51 -5.80
C VAL A 7 -52.61 5.94 -5.80
N PRO A 8 -51.81 7.01 -6.03
CA PRO A 8 -51.56 7.49 -7.40
C PRO A 8 -50.10 7.82 -7.72
N SER A 9 -49.71 7.47 -8.95
CA SER A 9 -48.53 8.00 -9.64
C SER A 9 -48.60 9.52 -9.77
N MET A 10 -47.60 10.24 -9.26
CA MET A 10 -47.37 11.63 -9.61
C MET A 10 -45.93 11.79 -10.08
N ARG A 11 -45.81 12.08 -11.38
CA ARG A 11 -44.58 12.51 -12.04
C ARG A 11 -44.19 13.87 -11.47
N TYR A 12 -43.01 13.95 -10.86
CA TYR A 12 -42.26 15.21 -10.78
C TYR A 12 -40.97 15.01 -11.57
N GLY A 13 -40.88 15.76 -12.67
CA GLY A 13 -39.69 15.88 -13.47
C GLY A 13 -38.62 16.64 -12.69
N VAL A 14 -37.44 16.05 -12.60
CA VAL A 14 -36.19 16.76 -12.40
C VAL A 14 -35.32 16.34 -13.55
N GLU A 15 -35.21 17.23 -14.53
CA GLU A 15 -34.23 17.14 -15.61
C GLU A 15 -32.83 17.16 -15.00
N ASN A 16 -32.18 15.99 -14.96
CA ASN A 16 -30.74 15.89 -14.79
C ASN A 16 -30.18 15.28 -16.07
N ASN A 17 -29.64 16.15 -16.92
CA ASN A 17 -28.81 15.81 -18.07
C ASN A 17 -27.55 15.08 -17.60
N ILE A 18 -27.64 13.75 -17.47
CA ILE A 18 -26.50 12.85 -17.38
C ILE A 18 -26.40 12.16 -18.74
N LEU A 19 -25.43 12.60 -19.55
CA LEU A 19 -25.06 11.96 -20.82
C LEU A 19 -24.70 10.49 -20.57
N SER A 20 -25.57 9.57 -20.98
CA SER A 20 -25.28 8.14 -21.01
C SER A 20 -24.42 7.79 -22.24
N PRO A 21 -23.59 6.72 -22.22
CA PRO A 21 -22.75 6.31 -23.36
C PRO A 21 -23.54 5.79 -24.57
N THR A 22 -24.87 5.89 -24.58
CA THR A 22 -25.77 5.48 -25.67
C THR A 22 -26.13 6.62 -26.61
N SER A 23 -25.69 7.86 -26.36
CA SER A 23 -25.96 9.03 -27.22
C SER A 23 -25.05 9.14 -28.46
N LEU A 24 -24.04 8.28 -28.61
CA LEU A 24 -23.16 8.27 -29.79
C LEU A 24 -23.71 7.43 -30.95
N PHE A 25 -24.60 6.46 -30.69
CA PHE A 25 -25.12 5.55 -31.70
C PHE A 25 -25.95 6.22 -32.81
N PRO A 26 -26.82 7.20 -32.51
CA PRO A 26 -27.57 7.90 -33.55
C PRO A 26 -26.65 8.73 -34.45
N VAL A 27 -25.56 9.29 -33.89
CA VAL A 27 -24.61 10.14 -34.62
C VAL A 27 -23.74 9.30 -35.56
N THR A 28 -23.24 8.14 -35.11
CA THR A 28 -22.52 7.22 -35.99
C THR A 28 -23.43 6.60 -37.05
N GLN A 29 -24.70 6.30 -36.73
CA GLN A 29 -25.64 5.76 -37.69
C GLN A 29 -26.03 6.79 -38.76
N LEU A 30 -26.24 8.06 -38.38
CA LEU A 30 -26.45 9.17 -39.33
C LEU A 30 -25.22 9.41 -40.21
N LEU A 31 -24.01 9.37 -39.63
CA LEU A 31 -22.76 9.54 -40.39
C LEU A 31 -22.55 8.40 -41.39
N ILE A 32 -22.85 7.15 -41.03
CA ILE A 32 -22.73 5.99 -41.92
C ILE A 32 -23.80 6.04 -43.03
N GLU A 33 -25.03 6.45 -42.71
CA GLU A 33 -26.08 6.64 -43.73
C GLU A 33 -25.78 7.81 -44.68
N GLN A 34 -25.21 8.91 -44.18
CA GLN A 34 -24.79 10.05 -44.99
C GLN A 34 -23.61 9.68 -45.90
N LEU A 35 -22.58 9.02 -45.37
CA LEU A 35 -21.41 8.59 -46.13
C LEU A 35 -21.70 7.46 -47.13
N GLY A 36 -22.73 6.64 -46.90
CA GLY A 36 -23.15 5.57 -47.81
C GLY A 36 -23.95 6.04 -49.04
N ARG A 37 -24.47 7.27 -49.02
CA ARG A 37 -25.24 7.86 -50.12
C ARG A 37 -24.37 8.44 -51.24
N GLU A 38 -23.12 8.79 -50.95
CA GLU A 38 -22.18 9.25 -51.98
C GLU A 38 -21.36 8.08 -52.58
N PRO A 39 -21.37 7.90 -53.92
CA PRO A 39 -20.66 6.80 -54.59
C PRO A 39 -19.13 6.78 -54.34
N SER A 40 -18.54 7.96 -54.13
CA SER A 40 -17.12 8.22 -53.87
C SER A 40 -16.62 7.59 -52.56
N TYR A 41 -17.47 7.46 -51.55
CA TYR A 41 -17.08 7.00 -50.21
C TYR A 41 -17.41 5.53 -49.94
N ARG A 42 -18.15 4.86 -50.83
CA ARG A 42 -18.53 3.44 -50.67
C ARG A 42 -17.33 2.50 -50.67
N SER A 43 -16.31 2.76 -51.51
CA SER A 43 -15.10 1.93 -51.58
C SER A 43 -14.24 2.06 -50.32
N SER A 44 -14.08 3.27 -49.80
CA SER A 44 -13.34 3.53 -48.56
C SER A 44 -14.06 3.02 -47.32
N LEU A 45 -15.40 3.13 -47.28
CA LEU A 45 -16.22 2.57 -46.21
C LEU A 45 -16.20 1.03 -46.24
N ALA A 46 -16.27 0.41 -47.42
CA ALA A 46 -16.14 -1.03 -47.60
C ALA A 46 -14.75 -1.54 -47.15
N GLN A 47 -13.68 -0.82 -47.50
CA GLN A 47 -12.32 -1.16 -47.08
C GLN A 47 -12.12 -1.00 -45.56
N PHE A 48 -12.70 0.05 -44.97
CA PHE A 48 -12.67 0.26 -43.52
C PHE A 48 -13.42 -0.85 -42.78
N LEU A 49 -14.60 -1.25 -43.27
CA LEU A 49 -15.40 -2.34 -42.70
C LEU A 49 -14.74 -3.71 -42.89
N GLN A 50 -14.06 -3.95 -44.02
CA GLN A 50 -13.23 -5.15 -44.23
C GLN A 50 -12.04 -5.22 -43.27
N ASN A 51 -11.37 -4.09 -43.04
CA ASN A 51 -10.26 -4.02 -42.08
C ASN A 51 -10.75 -4.25 -40.63
N LEU A 52 -11.97 -3.80 -40.31
CA LEU A 52 -12.62 -4.07 -39.03
C LEU A 52 -13.02 -5.54 -38.87
N ALA A 53 -13.48 -6.18 -39.94
CA ALA A 53 -13.78 -7.61 -39.97
C ALA A 53 -12.52 -8.48 -39.84
N HIS A 54 -11.39 -8.06 -40.43
CA HIS A 54 -10.10 -8.74 -40.28
C HIS A 54 -9.47 -8.56 -38.89
N ALA A 55 -9.75 -7.44 -38.21
CA ALA A 55 -9.30 -7.21 -36.83
C ALA A 55 -10.05 -8.06 -35.80
N VAL A 56 -11.18 -8.68 -36.18
CA VAL A 56 -12.00 -9.55 -35.34
C VAL A 56 -12.01 -10.96 -35.94
N SER A 57 -10.94 -11.72 -35.72
CA SER A 57 -10.91 -13.17 -36.02
C SER A 57 -11.60 -13.96 -34.89
N PRO A 58 -12.33 -15.06 -35.19
CA PRO A 58 -13.37 -15.58 -34.32
C PRO A 58 -12.79 -16.48 -33.24
N ALA A 59 -12.74 -15.98 -32.01
CA ALA A 59 -12.67 -16.82 -30.83
C ALA A 59 -13.90 -16.55 -29.95
N GLN A 60 -14.82 -17.52 -29.98
CA GLN A 60 -15.92 -17.73 -29.02
C GLN A 60 -17.11 -16.78 -29.15
N ALA A 61 -18.04 -17.13 -30.06
CA ALA A 61 -19.43 -16.73 -29.96
C ALA A 61 -20.28 -17.98 -29.61
N SER A 62 -20.82 -18.00 -28.39
CA SER A 62 -22.00 -18.79 -28.05
C SER A 62 -23.05 -17.87 -27.42
N SER A 63 -24.31 -18.22 -27.67
CA SER A 63 -25.57 -17.60 -27.20
C SER A 63 -26.11 -16.39 -27.99
N SER A 64 -27.02 -16.74 -28.90
CA SER A 64 -28.35 -16.15 -29.15
C SER A 64 -28.68 -14.80 -28.49
N GLU A 65 -28.36 -13.69 -29.17
CA GLU A 65 -29.12 -12.43 -29.15
C GLU A 65 -28.60 -11.44 -30.22
N VAL A 66 -28.34 -11.94 -31.44
CA VAL A 66 -27.95 -11.11 -32.60
C VAL A 66 -28.81 -11.51 -33.80
N SER A 67 -30.14 -11.35 -33.71
CA SER A 67 -31.04 -11.77 -34.80
C SER A 67 -31.63 -10.64 -35.65
N SER A 68 -31.22 -9.38 -35.47
CA SER A 68 -31.74 -8.28 -36.31
C SER A 68 -30.68 -7.59 -37.18
N GLY A 69 -29.41 -7.56 -36.75
CA GLY A 69 -28.31 -6.94 -37.52
C GLY A 69 -27.63 -7.88 -38.52
N ALA A 70 -27.49 -9.16 -38.18
CA ALA A 70 -26.85 -10.16 -39.04
C ALA A 70 -27.68 -10.47 -40.30
N CYS A 71 -29.01 -10.30 -40.22
CA CYS A 71 -29.94 -10.52 -41.32
C CYS A 71 -29.78 -9.49 -42.46
N LEU A 72 -29.39 -8.25 -42.13
CA LEU A 72 -29.06 -7.21 -43.11
C LEU A 72 -27.68 -7.46 -43.77
N TRP A 73 -26.74 -8.01 -42.99
CA TRP A 73 -25.38 -8.33 -43.41
C TRP A 73 -25.30 -9.47 -44.44
N TYR A 74 -26.07 -10.55 -44.26
CA TYR A 74 -26.12 -11.65 -45.23
C TYR A 74 -26.84 -11.28 -46.53
N ARG A 75 -27.87 -10.42 -46.46
CA ARG A 75 -28.58 -9.89 -47.65
C ARG A 75 -27.73 -8.94 -48.49
N MET A 76 -26.84 -8.13 -47.89
CA MET A 76 -25.94 -7.26 -48.67
C MET A 76 -24.80 -8.02 -49.38
N LEU A 77 -24.47 -9.24 -48.93
CA LEU A 77 -23.37 -10.03 -49.46
C LEU A 77 -23.80 -11.20 -50.37
N GLY A 78 -25.10 -11.40 -50.60
CA GLY A 78 -25.63 -12.35 -51.59
C GLY A 78 -25.32 -13.83 -51.30
N LYS A 79 -25.18 -14.23 -50.03
CA LYS A 79 -24.88 -15.62 -49.64
C LYS A 79 -26.01 -16.27 -48.84
N GLU A 80 -26.30 -17.54 -49.11
CA GLU A 80 -27.24 -18.35 -48.33
C GLU A 80 -26.63 -18.85 -47.01
N MET A 81 -27.47 -18.98 -45.98
CA MET A 81 -27.06 -19.43 -44.64
C MET A 81 -26.95 -20.97 -44.59
N PRO A 82 -25.95 -21.53 -43.87
CA PRO A 82 -25.94 -22.96 -43.56
C PRO A 82 -26.81 -23.28 -42.34
N GLU A 83 -27.61 -24.35 -42.45
CA GLU A 83 -28.40 -24.93 -41.35
C GLU A 83 -27.50 -25.62 -40.32
N VAL A 84 -27.87 -25.53 -39.03
CA VAL A 84 -27.20 -26.27 -37.94
C VAL A 84 -28.24 -27.10 -37.20
N GLU A 85 -28.14 -28.42 -37.36
CA GLU A 85 -28.87 -29.43 -36.59
C GLU A 85 -28.34 -29.57 -35.16
N GLY A 86 -29.29 -29.67 -34.22
CA GLY A 86 -29.29 -30.62 -33.10
C GLY A 86 -28.17 -30.58 -32.04
N ALA A 87 -28.48 -30.03 -30.86
CA ALA A 87 -28.18 -30.72 -29.60
C ALA A 87 -29.05 -30.19 -28.44
N SER A 88 -29.75 -31.14 -27.84
CA SER A 88 -30.71 -31.08 -26.77
C SER A 88 -30.13 -30.83 -25.37
N SER A 89 -30.85 -30.00 -24.63
CA SER A 89 -31.36 -30.24 -23.27
C SER A 89 -30.40 -30.50 -22.09
N SER A 90 -30.41 -29.53 -21.16
CA SER A 90 -30.64 -29.67 -19.70
C SER A 90 -29.86 -28.60 -18.94
N GLY A 91 -30.57 -27.93 -18.03
CA GLY A 91 -30.26 -26.58 -17.59
C GLY A 91 -29.45 -26.50 -16.30
N VAL A 92 -28.66 -25.43 -16.20
CA VAL A 92 -28.40 -24.71 -14.94
C VAL A 92 -28.22 -23.24 -15.29
N ARG A 93 -29.09 -22.40 -14.71
CA ARG A 93 -29.10 -20.94 -14.83
C ARG A 93 -27.86 -20.38 -14.11
N ARG A 94 -26.89 -19.83 -14.84
CA ARG A 94 -25.82 -18.98 -14.28
C ARG A 94 -25.99 -17.55 -14.77
N GLN A 95 -26.51 -16.71 -13.88
CA GLN A 95 -26.45 -15.25 -14.00
C GLN A 95 -24.98 -14.84 -13.81
N GLY A 96 -24.31 -14.48 -14.91
CA GLY A 96 -22.88 -14.16 -14.93
C GLY A 96 -22.58 -12.96 -15.82
N SER A 97 -22.73 -11.77 -15.24
CA SER A 97 -22.02 -10.50 -15.51
C SER A 97 -21.50 -10.24 -16.95
N LYS A 98 -22.23 -9.36 -17.65
CA LYS A 98 -21.88 -8.64 -18.89
C LYS A 98 -20.73 -7.60 -18.72
N GLU A 99 -19.88 -7.73 -17.70
CA GLU A 99 -18.96 -6.65 -17.29
C GLU A 99 -17.50 -6.82 -17.77
N LYS A 100 -17.18 -7.97 -18.41
CA LYS A 100 -15.81 -8.29 -18.85
C LYS A 100 -15.39 -7.75 -20.23
N LEU A 101 -16.29 -7.15 -21.01
CA LEU A 101 -15.98 -6.64 -22.36
C LEU A 101 -15.75 -5.12 -22.42
N ARG A 102 -15.99 -4.37 -21.34
CA ARG A 102 -15.84 -2.90 -21.33
C ARG A 102 -14.41 -2.39 -21.06
N THR A 103 -13.48 -3.25 -20.66
CA THR A 103 -12.14 -2.81 -20.20
C THR A 103 -11.01 -2.99 -21.20
N SER A 104 -11.24 -3.56 -22.40
CA SER A 104 -10.16 -3.83 -23.36
C SER A 104 -9.87 -2.68 -24.33
N TRP A 105 -10.82 -1.77 -24.56
CA TRP A 105 -10.68 -0.70 -25.56
C TRP A 105 -9.78 0.47 -25.10
N LEU A 106 -9.51 0.59 -23.80
CA LEU A 106 -8.80 1.74 -23.21
C LEU A 106 -7.29 1.54 -23.02
N GLN A 107 -6.71 0.43 -23.50
CA GLN A 107 -5.28 0.13 -23.35
C GLN A 107 -4.52 -0.10 -24.67
N LEU A 108 -4.96 0.50 -25.77
CA LEU A 108 -4.19 0.45 -27.01
C LEU A 108 -3.06 1.52 -27.00
N PRO A 109 -1.79 1.14 -27.27
CA PRO A 109 -0.71 2.07 -27.60
C PRO A 109 -0.95 2.87 -28.91
N GLY A 110 -2.13 2.71 -29.51
CA GLY A 110 -2.52 3.20 -30.83
C GLY A 110 -2.71 4.72 -30.92
N LEU A 111 -3.01 5.42 -29.82
CA LEU A 111 -3.22 6.88 -29.89
C LEU A 111 -1.98 7.65 -30.38
N LYS A 112 -0.76 7.15 -30.06
CA LYS A 112 0.49 7.73 -30.58
C LYS A 112 0.62 7.52 -32.10
N HIS A 113 0.20 6.36 -32.59
CA HIS A 113 0.27 6.02 -34.01
C HIS A 113 -0.80 6.75 -34.80
N VAL A 114 -2.00 6.93 -34.24
CA VAL A 114 -3.09 7.71 -34.87
C VAL A 114 -2.71 9.19 -34.99
N ALA A 115 -2.09 9.77 -33.95
CA ALA A 115 -1.60 11.16 -34.01
C ALA A 115 -0.46 11.32 -35.03
N LEU A 116 0.47 10.35 -35.10
CA LEU A 116 1.56 10.38 -36.09
C LEU A 116 1.04 10.23 -37.51
N LEU A 117 0.10 9.31 -37.74
CA LEU A 117 -0.54 9.09 -39.05
C LEU A 117 -1.34 10.32 -39.49
N GLY A 118 -2.04 10.98 -38.55
CA GLY A 118 -2.75 12.23 -38.83
C GLY A 118 -1.80 13.37 -39.24
N LEU A 119 -0.66 13.51 -38.57
CA LEU A 119 0.36 14.52 -38.91
C LEU A 119 1.04 14.22 -40.26
N SER A 120 1.36 12.95 -40.54
CA SER A 120 1.95 12.53 -41.82
C SER A 120 0.99 12.77 -42.99
N TYR A 121 -0.29 12.47 -42.80
CA TYR A 121 -1.33 12.71 -43.80
C TYR A 121 -1.49 14.21 -44.11
N ALA A 122 -1.52 15.05 -43.07
CA ALA A 122 -1.59 16.50 -43.24
C ALA A 122 -0.35 17.06 -43.98
N ALA A 123 0.86 16.58 -43.66
CA ALA A 123 2.09 17.02 -44.29
C ALA A 123 2.17 16.64 -45.79
N ILE A 124 1.76 15.43 -46.15
CA ILE A 124 1.73 14.94 -47.55
C ILE A 124 0.71 15.74 -48.38
N HIS A 125 -0.48 16.00 -47.83
CA HIS A 125 -1.50 16.78 -48.54
C HIS A 125 -1.15 18.26 -48.66
N PHE A 126 -0.44 18.83 -47.68
CA PHE A 126 0.07 20.20 -47.75
C PHE A 126 1.15 20.35 -48.83
N SER A 127 2.10 19.42 -48.88
CA SER A 127 3.18 19.43 -49.89
C SER A 127 2.66 19.19 -51.31
N ALA A 128 1.72 18.26 -51.50
CA ALA A 128 1.05 18.06 -52.78
C ALA A 128 0.24 19.28 -53.23
N SER A 129 -0.37 20.02 -52.29
CA SER A 129 -1.10 21.26 -52.58
C SER A 129 -0.15 22.40 -53.00
N LEU A 130 1.00 22.52 -52.32
CA LEU A 130 2.03 23.52 -52.63
C LEU A 130 2.60 23.29 -54.03
N GLN A 131 2.88 22.02 -54.36
CA GLN A 131 3.42 21.62 -55.65
C GLN A 131 2.43 21.88 -56.79
N LYS A 132 1.13 21.61 -56.59
CA LYS A 132 0.09 21.88 -57.59
C LYS A 132 -0.07 23.38 -57.85
N HIS A 133 -0.03 24.21 -56.79
CA HIS A 133 -0.14 25.67 -56.91
C HIS A 133 1.02 26.29 -57.71
N PHE A 134 2.25 25.80 -57.51
CA PHE A 134 3.42 26.27 -58.27
C PHE A 134 3.43 25.80 -59.74
N LEU A 135 2.77 24.68 -60.05
CA LEU A 135 2.84 24.06 -61.38
C LEU A 135 1.71 24.48 -62.33
N THR A 136 0.51 24.80 -61.84
CA THR A 136 -0.66 24.95 -62.73
C THR A 136 -1.16 26.36 -62.97
N GLY A 137 -0.70 27.38 -62.22
CA GLY A 137 -1.04 28.79 -62.51
C GLY A 137 -2.55 29.07 -62.64
N GLU A 138 -3.39 28.41 -61.84
CA GLU A 138 -4.85 28.51 -61.94
C GLU A 138 -5.40 29.88 -61.49
N SER A 139 -6.51 30.31 -62.11
CA SER A 139 -7.14 31.63 -61.91
C SER A 139 -7.71 31.80 -60.49
N ARG A 140 -7.78 33.07 -60.05
CA ARG A 140 -8.14 33.49 -58.68
C ARG A 140 -9.50 32.94 -58.20
N GLU A 141 -10.46 32.73 -59.09
CA GLU A 141 -11.79 32.18 -58.78
C GLU A 141 -11.79 30.66 -58.53
N ALA A 142 -10.99 29.89 -59.28
CA ALA A 142 -10.79 28.46 -59.03
C ALA A 142 -10.08 28.23 -57.69
N TRP A 143 -9.16 29.14 -57.34
CA TRP A 143 -8.51 29.16 -56.04
C TRP A 143 -9.49 29.47 -54.90
N GLU A 144 -10.42 30.42 -55.07
CA GLU A 144 -11.45 30.74 -54.06
C GLU A 144 -12.45 29.59 -53.84
N GLN A 145 -12.96 28.95 -54.91
CA GLN A 145 -13.83 27.77 -54.75
C GLN A 145 -13.08 26.57 -54.15
N TRP A 146 -11.84 26.33 -54.58
CA TRP A 146 -11.02 25.25 -54.03
C TRP A 146 -10.63 25.50 -52.58
N THR A 147 -10.26 26.72 -52.20
CA THR A 147 -9.95 27.08 -50.81
C THR A 147 -11.18 27.00 -49.90
N THR A 148 -12.37 27.35 -50.39
CA THR A 148 -13.61 27.23 -49.61
C THR A 148 -13.99 25.76 -49.37
N GLN A 149 -13.93 24.91 -50.40
CA GLN A 149 -14.16 23.46 -50.24
C GLN A 149 -13.06 22.75 -49.45
N THR A 150 -11.78 23.13 -49.63
CA THR A 150 -10.68 22.54 -48.85
C THR A 150 -10.60 23.06 -47.43
N MET A 151 -11.13 24.25 -47.12
CA MET A 151 -11.28 24.70 -45.73
C MET A 151 -12.26 23.79 -44.99
N GLU A 152 -13.41 23.44 -45.55
CA GLU A 152 -14.34 22.53 -44.86
C GLU A 152 -13.77 21.10 -44.70
N LEU A 153 -13.11 20.57 -45.74
CA LEU A 153 -12.52 19.22 -45.72
C LEU A 153 -11.23 19.08 -44.88
N LYS A 154 -10.47 20.17 -44.65
CA LYS A 154 -9.22 20.15 -43.85
C LYS A 154 -9.40 20.66 -42.43
N VAL A 155 -10.30 21.61 -42.18
CA VAL A 155 -10.50 22.18 -40.84
C VAL A 155 -11.07 21.14 -39.88
N VAL A 156 -12.08 20.37 -40.31
CA VAL A 156 -12.72 19.34 -39.46
C VAL A 156 -11.71 18.27 -38.98
N PRO A 157 -10.92 17.59 -39.85
CA PRO A 157 -9.94 16.61 -39.39
C PRO A 157 -8.77 17.24 -38.61
N THR A 158 -8.39 18.49 -38.92
CA THR A 158 -7.34 19.20 -38.17
C THR A 158 -7.81 19.54 -36.75
N VAL A 159 -9.04 20.02 -36.60
CA VAL A 159 -9.66 20.27 -35.29
C VAL A 159 -9.85 18.96 -34.53
N ALA A 160 -10.32 17.89 -35.19
CA ALA A 160 -10.46 16.57 -34.56
C ALA A 160 -9.10 16.00 -34.09
N ALA A 161 -8.04 16.13 -34.90
CA ALA A 161 -6.68 15.73 -34.53
C ALA A 161 -6.15 16.57 -33.36
N LEU A 162 -6.38 17.89 -33.37
CA LEU A 162 -6.02 18.77 -32.26
C LEU A 162 -6.74 18.36 -30.97
N LEU A 163 -8.05 18.12 -31.03
CA LEU A 163 -8.84 17.66 -29.88
C LEU A 163 -8.38 16.28 -29.39
N ALA A 164 -8.02 15.36 -30.28
CA ALA A 164 -7.47 14.05 -29.92
C ALA A 164 -6.09 14.17 -29.26
N VAL A 165 -5.23 15.08 -29.73
CA VAL A 165 -3.93 15.39 -29.11
C VAL A 165 -4.15 16.05 -27.76
N LEU A 166 -5.03 17.04 -27.64
CA LEU A 166 -5.36 17.71 -26.38
C LEU A 166 -5.94 16.73 -25.36
N TYR A 167 -6.85 15.85 -25.80
CA TYR A 167 -7.38 14.77 -24.98
C TYR A 167 -6.30 13.75 -24.58
N GLY A 168 -5.41 13.40 -25.50
CA GLY A 168 -4.26 12.53 -25.24
C GLY A 168 -3.28 13.13 -24.23
N VAL A 169 -2.98 14.43 -24.35
CA VAL A 169 -2.17 15.20 -23.39
C VAL A 169 -2.89 15.29 -22.05
N TRP A 170 -4.19 15.59 -22.04
CA TRP A 170 -5.00 15.63 -20.83
C TRP A 170 -5.02 14.28 -20.10
N GLN A 171 -5.25 13.18 -20.82
CA GLN A 171 -5.16 11.82 -20.28
C GLN A 171 -3.75 11.47 -19.79
N TRP A 172 -2.71 11.90 -20.51
CA TRP A 172 -1.32 11.68 -20.10
C TRP A 172 -0.96 12.45 -18.83
N VAL A 173 -1.41 13.70 -18.69
CA VAL A 173 -1.23 14.50 -17.47
C VAL A 173 -2.01 13.87 -16.32
N ARG A 174 -3.27 13.46 -16.55
CA ARG A 174 -4.15 12.85 -15.55
C ARG A 174 -3.62 11.49 -15.07
N SER A 175 -3.13 10.63 -15.97
CA SER A 175 -2.53 9.34 -15.63
C SER A 175 -1.21 9.44 -14.87
N ARG A 176 -0.61 10.64 -14.81
CA ARG A 176 0.64 10.93 -14.10
C ARG A 176 0.45 11.68 -12.79
N GLN A 177 -0.76 11.65 -12.23
CA GLN A 177 -0.98 12.18 -10.91
C GLN A 177 -0.08 11.47 -9.90
N ARG A 178 0.83 12.28 -9.35
CA ARG A 178 1.72 11.90 -8.27
C ARG A 178 0.92 11.91 -6.99
N VAL A 179 1.22 10.96 -6.12
CA VAL A 179 0.62 10.87 -4.80
C VAL A 179 1.70 11.21 -3.79
N PHE A 180 1.38 12.16 -2.93
CA PHE A 180 2.25 12.66 -1.88
C PHE A 180 1.70 12.20 -0.53
N LEU A 181 2.61 11.82 0.37
CA LEU A 181 2.32 11.70 1.79
C LEU A 181 2.57 13.06 2.41
N LEU A 182 1.48 13.70 2.84
CA LEU A 182 1.53 15.00 3.45
C LEU A 182 2.15 14.91 4.84
N ASP A 183 1.52 14.11 5.70
CA ASP A 183 2.04 13.72 7.02
C ASP A 183 1.39 12.40 7.49
N PHE A 184 1.91 11.87 8.59
CA PHE A 184 1.36 10.72 9.32
C PHE A 184 1.59 10.85 10.81
N ALA A 185 0.77 10.17 11.61
CA ALA A 185 0.93 10.06 13.05
C ALA A 185 0.76 8.60 13.49
N CYS A 186 1.58 8.17 14.44
CA CYS A 186 1.39 6.89 15.13
C CYS A 186 0.77 7.15 16.50
N TYR A 187 -0.17 6.30 16.91
CA TYR A 187 -0.80 6.42 18.21
C TYR A 187 0.19 6.06 19.32
N LYS A 188 0.42 6.98 20.27
CA LYS A 188 1.14 6.67 21.51
C LYS A 188 0.11 6.33 22.60
N PRO A 189 0.07 5.08 23.09
CA PRO A 189 -0.80 4.76 24.21
C PRO A 189 -0.33 5.44 25.51
N PRO A 190 -1.25 5.76 26.44
CA PRO A 190 -0.92 6.29 27.75
C PRO A 190 0.06 5.40 28.53
N GLU A 191 0.94 6.03 29.32
CA GLU A 191 2.00 5.34 30.09
C GLU A 191 1.44 4.31 31.09
N ASN A 192 0.24 4.53 31.62
CA ASN A 192 -0.44 3.59 32.53
C ASN A 192 -0.92 2.30 31.85
N LEU A 193 -0.79 2.18 30.52
CA LEU A 193 -1.11 0.97 29.76
C LEU A 193 0.12 0.12 29.43
N LYS A 194 1.31 0.53 29.89
CA LYS A 194 2.52 -0.30 29.82
C LYS A 194 2.33 -1.59 30.62
N VAL A 195 2.84 -2.69 30.09
CA VAL A 195 2.72 -4.02 30.69
C VAL A 195 4.10 -4.67 30.83
N SER A 196 4.41 -5.15 32.03
CA SER A 196 5.56 -6.01 32.26
C SER A 196 5.25 -7.47 31.88
N LEU A 197 6.28 -8.29 31.69
CA LEU A 197 6.13 -9.73 31.53
C LEU A 197 5.37 -10.35 32.70
N ASP A 198 5.66 -9.94 33.93
CA ASP A 198 5.01 -10.51 35.10
C ASP A 198 3.53 -10.10 35.19
N ASP A 199 3.18 -8.87 34.83
CA ASP A 199 1.77 -8.44 34.75
C ASP A 199 1.03 -9.17 33.63
N PHE A 200 1.66 -9.35 32.46
CA PHE A 200 1.11 -10.15 31.37
C PHE A 200 0.84 -11.60 31.79
N MET A 201 1.79 -12.21 32.52
CA MET A 201 1.65 -13.57 33.01
C MET A 201 0.62 -13.68 34.14
N LEU A 202 0.47 -12.66 34.97
CA LEU A 202 -0.58 -12.56 35.98
C LEU A 202 -1.96 -12.51 35.33
N GLY A 203 -2.16 -11.61 34.35
CA GLY A 203 -3.41 -11.52 33.59
C GLY A 203 -3.76 -12.83 32.89
N SER A 204 -2.77 -13.49 32.29
CA SER A 204 -2.95 -14.81 31.67
C SER A 204 -3.39 -15.86 32.70
N ARG A 205 -2.75 -15.92 33.88
CA ARG A 205 -3.10 -16.87 34.94
C ARG A 205 -4.51 -16.65 35.49
N GLU A 206 -4.89 -15.39 35.71
CA GLU A 206 -6.21 -15.03 36.27
C GLU A 206 -7.38 -15.40 35.34
N THR A 207 -7.13 -15.62 34.04
CA THR A 207 -8.16 -16.20 33.16
C THR A 207 -8.64 -17.57 33.63
N LYS A 208 -7.80 -18.34 34.35
CA LYS A 208 -8.02 -19.74 34.75
C LYS A 208 -8.35 -20.68 33.57
N LYS A 209 -7.99 -20.29 32.35
CA LYS A 209 -8.29 -21.03 31.10
C LYS A 209 -7.10 -21.78 30.51
N PHE A 210 -5.88 -21.40 30.89
CA PHE A 210 -4.64 -22.00 30.38
C PHE A 210 -4.12 -23.11 31.32
N SER A 211 -3.55 -24.15 30.73
CA SER A 211 -2.73 -25.12 31.46
C SER A 211 -1.40 -24.51 31.93
N ASP A 212 -0.77 -25.12 32.93
CA ASP A 212 0.57 -24.71 33.39
C ASP A 212 1.62 -24.80 32.26
N GLU A 213 1.48 -25.79 31.37
CA GLU A 213 2.34 -25.90 30.18
C GLU A 213 2.16 -24.73 29.21
N SER A 214 0.92 -24.29 28.98
CA SER A 214 0.60 -23.14 28.13
C SER A 214 1.11 -21.84 28.73
N LEU A 215 1.01 -21.67 30.06
CA LEU A 215 1.57 -20.52 30.76
C LEU A 215 3.10 -20.49 30.66
N GLU A 216 3.77 -21.63 30.89
CA GLU A 216 5.22 -21.72 30.74
C GLU A 216 5.67 -21.51 29.29
N PHE A 217 4.90 -22.01 28.31
CA PHE A 217 5.14 -21.73 26.90
C PHE A 217 5.07 -20.22 26.61
N GLN A 218 4.01 -19.54 27.06
CA GLN A 218 3.86 -18.09 26.88
C GLN A 218 5.00 -17.31 27.54
N ARG A 219 5.42 -17.68 28.76
CA ARG A 219 6.56 -17.05 29.46
C ARG A 219 7.85 -17.18 28.66
N ARG A 220 8.20 -18.39 28.20
CA ARG A 220 9.43 -18.64 27.42
C ARG A 220 9.45 -17.90 26.09
N ILE A 221 8.33 -17.82 25.38
CA ILE A 221 8.25 -17.05 24.13
C ILE A 221 8.38 -15.57 24.42
N SER A 222 7.70 -15.06 25.45
CA SER A 222 7.74 -13.63 25.80
C SER A 222 9.14 -13.16 26.21
N GLN A 223 9.95 -14.02 26.84
CA GLN A 223 11.36 -13.72 27.14
C GLN A 223 12.27 -13.58 25.92
N ARG A 224 11.83 -14.03 24.72
CA ARG A 224 12.66 -14.09 23.50
C ARG A 224 12.04 -13.39 22.30
N ASN A 225 10.82 -12.87 22.43
CA ASN A 225 10.04 -12.28 21.34
C ASN A 225 10.60 -10.94 20.84
N GLY A 226 11.42 -10.27 21.66
CA GLY A 226 12.06 -8.99 21.37
C GLY A 226 11.29 -7.76 21.84
N LEU A 227 10.25 -7.93 22.67
CA LEU A 227 9.49 -6.85 23.28
C LEU A 227 10.16 -6.42 24.60
N SER A 228 9.99 -5.16 24.98
CA SER A 228 10.36 -4.65 26.29
C SER A 228 9.24 -4.81 27.33
N GLU A 229 9.61 -4.58 28.59
CA GLU A 229 8.71 -4.42 29.73
C GLU A 229 7.88 -3.11 29.67
N GLU A 230 8.06 -2.30 28.63
CA GLU A 230 7.41 -1.00 28.45
C GLU A 230 6.47 -0.97 27.23
N THR A 231 6.06 -2.14 26.74
CA THR A 231 5.06 -2.27 25.66
C THR A 231 3.63 -2.15 26.17
N TYR A 232 2.66 -1.90 25.30
CA TYR A 232 1.30 -1.50 25.71
C TYR A 232 0.22 -2.55 25.42
N LEU A 233 -0.66 -2.77 26.39
CA LEU A 233 -1.91 -3.52 26.22
C LEU A 233 -3.14 -2.63 26.45
N PRO A 234 -4.26 -2.87 25.76
CA PRO A 234 -5.49 -2.11 25.95
C PRO A 234 -6.01 -2.25 27.39
N PRO A 235 -6.75 -1.25 27.90
CA PRO A 235 -7.23 -1.23 29.29
C PRO A 235 -7.91 -2.53 29.73
N ALA A 236 -8.64 -3.15 28.81
CA ALA A 236 -9.40 -4.36 29.04
C ALA A 236 -8.54 -5.60 29.34
N LEU A 237 -7.28 -5.60 28.93
CA LEU A 237 -6.33 -6.68 29.21
C LEU A 237 -5.52 -6.45 30.50
N HIS A 238 -5.66 -5.28 31.13
CA HIS A 238 -5.12 -4.99 32.46
C HIS A 238 -6.07 -5.40 33.60
N THR A 239 -7.32 -5.73 33.30
CA THR A 239 -8.25 -6.24 34.32
C THR A 239 -7.91 -7.67 34.70
N LEU A 240 -8.22 -8.06 35.95
CA LEU A 240 -7.99 -9.41 36.47
C LEU A 240 -9.34 -10.03 36.87
N PRO A 241 -9.91 -10.95 36.07
CA PRO A 241 -9.42 -11.45 34.77
C PRO A 241 -9.59 -10.44 33.61
N PRO A 242 -8.87 -10.63 32.49
CA PRO A 242 -9.04 -9.81 31.28
C PRO A 242 -10.48 -9.80 30.74
N ASN A 243 -10.97 -8.62 30.35
CA ASN A 243 -12.34 -8.40 29.85
C ASN A 243 -12.38 -8.25 28.32
N VAL A 244 -12.58 -9.37 27.61
CA VAL A 244 -12.45 -9.44 26.14
C VAL A 244 -13.78 -9.32 25.37
N THR A 245 -14.65 -8.39 25.79
CA THR A 245 -15.98 -8.22 25.19
C THR A 245 -15.97 -7.32 23.94
N MET A 246 -17.09 -7.30 23.21
CA MET A 246 -17.29 -6.38 22.07
C MET A 246 -17.21 -4.92 22.49
N GLU A 247 -17.68 -4.60 23.70
CA GLU A 247 -17.68 -3.24 24.22
C GLU A 247 -16.26 -2.74 24.47
N THR A 248 -15.46 -3.52 25.18
CA THR A 248 -14.06 -3.18 25.46
C THR A 248 -13.19 -3.17 24.21
N ALA A 249 -13.45 -4.04 23.23
CA ALA A 249 -12.82 -3.93 21.92
C ALA A 249 -13.21 -2.63 21.18
N ARG A 250 -14.46 -2.17 21.27
CA ARG A 250 -14.83 -0.86 20.73
C ARG A 250 -14.12 0.28 21.45
N GLU A 251 -13.87 0.18 22.74
CA GLU A 251 -13.10 1.19 23.49
C GLU A 251 -11.65 1.28 23.01
N GLU A 252 -10.96 0.14 22.88
CA GLU A 252 -9.61 0.09 22.27
C GLU A 252 -9.61 0.71 20.87
N ALA A 253 -10.57 0.32 20.03
CA ALA A 253 -10.67 0.85 18.67
C ALA A 253 -10.86 2.37 18.65
N ARG A 254 -11.74 2.93 19.51
CA ARG A 254 -11.94 4.38 19.63
C ARG A 254 -10.67 5.08 20.06
N MET A 255 -10.01 4.55 21.09
CA MET A 255 -8.78 5.12 21.65
C MET A 255 -7.69 5.27 20.57
N VAL A 256 -7.41 4.18 19.83
CA VAL A 256 -6.35 4.17 18.82
C VAL A 256 -6.75 4.95 17.56
N LEU A 257 -7.96 4.71 17.03
CA LEU A 257 -8.40 5.35 15.78
C LEU A 257 -8.57 6.86 15.95
N PHE A 258 -9.19 7.31 17.03
CA PHE A 258 -9.42 8.74 17.24
C PHE A 258 -8.12 9.46 17.58
N GLY A 259 -7.27 8.86 18.42
CA GLY A 259 -5.96 9.44 18.73
C GLY A 259 -5.10 9.63 17.48
N ALA A 260 -4.88 8.57 16.69
CA ALA A 260 -4.05 8.67 15.49
C ALA A 260 -4.62 9.66 14.44
N VAL A 261 -5.95 9.65 14.23
CA VAL A 261 -6.58 10.55 13.26
C VAL A 261 -6.54 12.00 13.73
N GLN A 262 -6.78 12.26 15.01
CA GLN A 262 -6.69 13.61 15.57
C GLN A 262 -5.27 14.16 15.40
N ASP A 263 -4.25 13.38 15.79
CA ASP A 263 -2.85 13.79 15.70
C ASP A 263 -2.44 14.14 14.25
N VAL A 264 -2.82 13.33 13.25
CA VAL A 264 -2.45 13.62 11.86
C VAL A 264 -3.22 14.82 11.29
N LEU A 265 -4.47 15.03 11.71
CA LEU A 265 -5.24 16.22 11.31
C LEU A 265 -4.61 17.48 11.89
N ASP A 266 -4.20 17.45 13.16
CA ASP A 266 -3.54 18.57 13.83
C ASP A 266 -2.20 18.89 13.16
N ARG A 267 -1.37 17.89 12.88
CA ARG A 267 -0.09 18.06 12.16
C ARG A 267 -0.26 18.62 10.75
N THR A 268 -1.35 18.27 10.08
CA THR A 268 -1.60 18.74 8.71
C THR A 268 -2.41 20.03 8.62
N GLY A 269 -3.02 20.47 9.72
CA GLY A 269 -3.96 21.58 9.76
C GLY A 269 -5.22 21.38 8.90
N LEU A 270 -5.53 20.12 8.53
CA LEU A 270 -6.72 19.81 7.74
C LEU A 270 -7.92 19.63 8.65
N HIS A 271 -9.07 20.14 8.21
CA HIS A 271 -10.33 19.87 8.90
C HIS A 271 -10.84 18.47 8.48
N PRO A 272 -11.52 17.71 9.36
CA PRO A 272 -12.10 16.41 8.98
C PRO A 272 -13.00 16.46 7.73
N ARG A 273 -13.68 17.61 7.53
CA ARG A 273 -14.50 17.85 6.34
C ARG A 273 -13.71 18.10 5.07
N ASP A 274 -12.39 18.21 5.10
CA ASP A 274 -11.56 18.30 3.89
C ASP A 274 -11.25 16.93 3.30
N ILE A 275 -11.39 15.87 4.10
CA ILE A 275 -11.08 14.49 3.69
C ILE A 275 -12.13 13.97 2.71
N ASP A 276 -11.67 13.53 1.53
CA ASP A 276 -12.54 13.00 0.48
C ASP A 276 -12.63 11.47 0.49
N ILE A 277 -11.54 10.81 0.89
CA ILE A 277 -11.40 9.36 0.85
C ILE A 277 -10.92 8.90 2.24
N LEU A 278 -11.59 7.92 2.82
CA LEU A 278 -11.21 7.28 4.07
C LEU A 278 -10.99 5.78 3.82
N VAL A 279 -9.79 5.28 4.11
CA VAL A 279 -9.47 3.85 4.05
C VAL A 279 -8.99 3.39 5.42
N VAL A 280 -9.81 2.62 6.13
CA VAL A 280 -9.44 2.03 7.42
C VAL A 280 -9.10 0.56 7.22
N ASN A 281 -8.06 0.06 7.88
CA ASN A 281 -7.77 -1.37 7.94
C ASN A 281 -7.55 -1.84 9.38
N CYS A 282 -8.21 -2.95 9.71
CA CYS A 282 -8.06 -3.76 10.91
C CYS A 282 -8.44 -5.18 10.53
N SER A 283 -7.61 -6.17 10.83
CA SER A 283 -7.80 -7.50 10.27
C SER A 283 -8.89 -8.27 10.99
N LEU A 284 -8.85 -8.27 12.31
CA LEU A 284 -9.61 -9.23 13.13
C LEU A 284 -10.85 -8.63 13.79
N PHE A 285 -10.87 -7.33 14.08
CA PHE A 285 -12.05 -6.68 14.67
C PHE A 285 -12.85 -5.89 13.63
N ASN A 286 -13.98 -6.47 13.21
CA ASN A 286 -14.82 -5.94 12.14
C ASN A 286 -16.28 -5.79 12.61
N PRO A 287 -16.58 -4.82 13.48
CA PRO A 287 -17.92 -4.63 14.00
C PRO A 287 -18.89 -4.11 12.93
N THR A 288 -20.18 -4.26 13.20
CA THR A 288 -21.25 -3.48 12.55
C THR A 288 -21.79 -2.45 13.56
N PRO A 289 -21.80 -1.14 13.27
CA PRO A 289 -21.21 -0.47 12.09
C PRO A 289 -19.67 -0.56 12.07
N SER A 290 -19.08 -0.38 10.88
CA SER A 290 -17.64 -0.52 10.60
C SER A 290 -16.76 0.49 11.35
N LEU A 291 -15.45 0.23 11.43
CA LEU A 291 -14.48 1.17 11.99
C LEU A 291 -14.40 2.46 11.17
N SER A 292 -14.51 2.36 9.85
CA SER A 292 -14.57 3.55 8.99
C SER A 292 -15.80 4.42 9.26
N ALA A 293 -16.96 3.82 9.53
CA ALA A 293 -18.16 4.54 9.95
C ALA A 293 -18.00 5.17 11.35
N MET A 294 -17.26 4.51 12.25
CA MET A 294 -16.95 5.05 13.58
C MET A 294 -16.16 6.36 13.49
N ILE A 295 -15.16 6.44 12.60
CA ILE A 295 -14.38 7.66 12.33
C ILE A 295 -15.26 8.75 11.71
N VAL A 296 -16.03 8.42 10.67
CA VAL A 296 -16.94 9.37 10.00
C VAL A 296 -17.91 10.01 11.01
N ASN A 297 -18.49 9.20 11.89
CA ASN A 297 -19.41 9.69 12.91
C ASN A 297 -18.71 10.52 14.00
N HIS A 298 -17.52 10.14 14.44
CA HIS A 298 -16.80 10.85 15.50
C HIS A 298 -16.35 12.24 15.03
N PHE A 299 -15.66 12.30 13.89
CA PHE A 299 -15.08 13.54 13.36
C PHE A 299 -16.04 14.38 12.52
N LYS A 300 -17.31 13.97 12.39
CA LYS A 300 -18.34 14.67 11.61
C LYS A 300 -17.88 14.98 10.18
N MET A 301 -17.30 13.98 9.53
CA MET A 301 -16.87 14.07 8.13
C MET A 301 -18.06 14.34 7.20
N ARG A 302 -17.78 14.76 5.96
CA ARG A 302 -18.82 15.06 4.98
C ARG A 302 -19.66 13.82 4.65
N GLY A 303 -20.93 14.03 4.30
CA GLY A 303 -21.87 12.95 3.96
C GLY A 303 -21.52 12.23 2.64
N ASP A 304 -20.61 12.77 1.84
CA ASP A 304 -20.16 12.23 0.55
C ASP A 304 -18.76 11.61 0.60
N VAL A 305 -18.17 11.43 1.80
CA VAL A 305 -16.84 10.82 1.96
C VAL A 305 -16.83 9.37 1.45
N LEU A 306 -15.86 9.04 0.60
CA LEU A 306 -15.67 7.68 0.10
C LEU A 306 -14.97 6.83 1.17
N SER A 307 -15.74 6.02 1.90
CA SER A 307 -15.27 5.28 3.07
C SER A 307 -15.15 3.77 2.81
N TYR A 308 -13.99 3.20 3.13
CA TYR A 308 -13.68 1.77 2.96
C TYR A 308 -13.12 1.17 4.25
N ASN A 309 -13.59 -0.04 4.59
CA ASN A 309 -13.07 -0.82 5.71
C ASN A 309 -12.46 -2.12 5.17
N LEU A 310 -11.17 -2.31 5.43
CA LEU A 310 -10.34 -3.39 4.93
C LEU A 310 -10.05 -4.40 6.05
N ALA A 311 -10.45 -5.66 5.84
CA ALA A 311 -10.40 -6.73 6.85
C ALA A 311 -9.64 -7.97 6.37
N GLY A 312 -9.23 -8.85 7.31
CA GLY A 312 -8.71 -10.19 7.01
C GLY A 312 -7.41 -10.25 6.19
N MET A 313 -6.65 -9.15 6.11
CA MET A 313 -5.43 -9.05 5.28
C MET A 313 -4.11 -9.18 6.06
N GLY A 314 -4.17 -9.13 7.39
CA GLY A 314 -3.02 -9.22 8.28
C GLY A 314 -2.10 -8.00 8.21
N CYS A 315 -0.88 -8.16 8.70
CA CYS A 315 0.01 -7.04 9.00
C CYS A 315 0.52 -6.23 7.79
N SER A 316 0.31 -6.69 6.55
CA SER A 316 0.64 -5.92 5.34
C SER A 316 -0.51 -5.05 4.82
N ALA A 317 -1.65 -5.04 5.54
CA ALA A 317 -2.85 -4.31 5.16
C ALA A 317 -2.62 -2.79 5.03
N GLY A 318 -1.69 -2.20 5.81
CA GLY A 318 -1.34 -0.79 5.69
C GLY A 318 -0.82 -0.43 4.30
N VAL A 319 0.12 -1.21 3.75
CA VAL A 319 0.64 -1.01 2.38
C VAL A 319 -0.43 -1.28 1.33
N ILE A 320 -1.33 -2.25 1.58
CA ILE A 320 -2.48 -2.50 0.68
C ILE A 320 -3.42 -1.29 0.65
N ALA A 321 -3.69 -0.68 1.81
CA ALA A 321 -4.53 0.50 1.95
C ALA A 321 -3.92 1.71 1.25
N ILE A 322 -2.60 1.93 1.37
CA ILE A 322 -1.87 2.93 0.59
C ILE A 322 -2.03 2.68 -0.91
N GLY A 323 -1.93 1.42 -1.37
CA GLY A 323 -2.14 1.06 -2.78
C GLY A 323 -3.56 1.32 -3.27
N LEU A 324 -4.59 1.14 -2.42
CA LEU A 324 -5.96 1.47 -2.74
C LEU A 324 -6.14 2.98 -2.85
N ALA A 325 -5.70 3.74 -1.83
CA ALA A 325 -5.77 5.19 -1.83
C ALA A 325 -5.02 5.81 -3.02
N GLN A 326 -3.85 5.26 -3.38
CA GLN A 326 -3.09 5.69 -4.56
C GLN A 326 -3.92 5.58 -5.86
N ARG A 327 -4.63 4.46 -6.04
CA ARG A 327 -5.45 4.25 -7.25
C ARG A 327 -6.62 5.22 -7.30
N MET A 328 -7.28 5.44 -6.16
CA MET A 328 -8.39 6.39 -6.05
C MET A 328 -7.94 7.83 -6.30
N LEU A 329 -6.82 8.25 -5.70
CA LEU A 329 -6.24 9.57 -5.94
C LEU A 329 -5.83 9.74 -7.41
N ARG A 330 -5.34 8.70 -8.09
CA ARG A 330 -5.04 8.81 -9.53
C ARG A 330 -6.29 8.95 -10.41
N THR A 331 -7.45 8.51 -9.94
CA THR A 331 -8.73 8.67 -10.65
C THR A 331 -9.46 9.96 -10.26
N GLU A 332 -9.09 10.61 -9.16
CA GLU A 332 -9.81 11.78 -8.66
C GLU A 332 -8.84 12.93 -8.33
N PRO A 333 -8.61 13.88 -9.29
CA PRO A 333 -7.75 15.04 -9.09
C PRO A 333 -8.13 15.87 -7.86
N GLY A 334 -7.13 16.36 -7.15
CA GLY A 334 -7.30 17.42 -6.16
C GLY A 334 -7.94 16.97 -4.86
N LYS A 335 -7.70 15.75 -4.42
CA LYS A 335 -8.33 15.16 -3.22
C LYS A 335 -7.35 14.84 -2.09
N TYR A 336 -7.88 14.70 -0.89
CA TYR A 336 -7.19 14.13 0.27
C TYR A 336 -7.74 12.74 0.60
N ALA A 337 -6.84 11.80 0.86
CA ALA A 337 -7.16 10.48 1.35
C ALA A 337 -6.54 10.27 2.74
N LEU A 338 -7.37 9.98 3.73
CA LEU A 338 -6.97 9.52 5.05
C LEU A 338 -6.92 8.00 5.06
N VAL A 339 -5.74 7.45 5.36
CA VAL A 339 -5.55 6.01 5.53
C VAL A 339 -5.24 5.73 6.99
N VAL A 340 -6.00 4.83 7.63
CA VAL A 340 -5.83 4.48 9.04
C VAL A 340 -5.55 2.98 9.15
N SER A 341 -4.48 2.61 9.85
CA SER A 341 -4.03 1.23 10.04
C SER A 341 -3.97 0.92 11.53
N THR A 342 -4.63 -0.12 11.98
CA THR A 342 -4.60 -0.57 13.38
C THR A 342 -4.92 -2.06 13.45
N GLU A 343 -4.70 -2.66 14.61
CA GLU A 343 -5.24 -3.97 14.95
C GLU A 343 -5.81 -3.91 16.36
N ASN A 344 -7.01 -4.43 16.50
CA ASN A 344 -7.61 -4.60 17.81
C ASN A 344 -7.18 -5.93 18.40
N ILE A 345 -6.60 -5.90 19.60
CA ILE A 345 -6.10 -7.12 20.23
C ILE A 345 -7.00 -7.60 21.38
N THR A 346 -7.88 -6.74 21.91
CA THR A 346 -8.77 -7.07 23.04
C THR A 346 -9.60 -8.32 22.77
N GLN A 347 -10.34 -8.36 21.66
CA GLN A 347 -11.22 -9.48 21.37
C GLN A 347 -10.54 -10.70 20.77
N ASN A 348 -9.30 -10.54 20.32
CA ASN A 348 -8.55 -11.57 19.61
C ASN A 348 -7.56 -12.30 20.51
N TRP A 349 -7.65 -12.06 21.82
CA TRP A 349 -6.91 -12.81 22.80
C TRP A 349 -7.35 -14.27 22.83
N TYR A 350 -6.47 -15.17 22.41
CA TYR A 350 -6.77 -16.59 22.37
C TYR A 350 -6.75 -17.17 23.79
N LEU A 351 -7.83 -17.84 24.18
CA LEU A 351 -8.04 -18.41 25.52
C LEU A 351 -7.97 -19.94 25.56
N GLY A 352 -7.25 -20.54 24.60
CA GLY A 352 -7.02 -21.98 24.55
C GLY A 352 -5.55 -22.38 24.73
N ASP A 353 -5.26 -23.66 24.51
CA ASP A 353 -3.96 -24.28 24.79
C ASP A 353 -3.16 -24.64 23.53
N ASP A 354 -3.68 -24.36 22.34
CA ASP A 354 -2.93 -24.59 21.10
C ASP A 354 -1.75 -23.62 21.01
N ARG A 355 -0.53 -24.19 21.07
CA ARG A 355 0.72 -23.43 21.03
C ARG A 355 0.86 -22.57 19.77
N SER A 356 0.32 -23.00 18.64
CA SER A 356 0.37 -22.23 17.38
C SER A 356 -0.48 -20.96 17.42
N MET A 357 -1.53 -20.95 18.25
CA MET A 357 -2.45 -19.83 18.46
C MET A 357 -2.10 -18.97 19.67
N LEU A 358 -1.23 -19.46 20.58
CA LEU A 358 -0.72 -18.70 21.72
C LEU A 358 0.38 -17.70 21.35
N ILE A 359 1.10 -17.92 20.25
CA ILE A 359 2.19 -17.03 19.81
C ILE A 359 1.69 -15.58 19.61
N PRO A 360 0.56 -15.33 18.90
CA PRO A 360 -0.02 -13.98 18.79
C PRO A 360 -0.21 -13.23 20.11
N ASN A 361 -0.71 -13.89 21.17
CA ASN A 361 -0.90 -13.24 22.49
C ASN A 361 0.41 -12.62 23.02
N THR A 362 1.54 -13.26 22.74
CA THR A 362 2.86 -12.81 23.23
C THR A 362 3.49 -11.71 22.37
N LEU A 363 3.00 -11.46 21.14
CA LEU A 363 3.64 -10.55 20.17
C LEU A 363 2.86 -9.26 19.95
N PHE A 364 1.54 -9.37 19.82
CA PHE A 364 0.72 -8.24 19.44
C PHE A 364 0.54 -7.28 20.61
N ARG A 365 0.55 -5.99 20.27
CA ARG A 365 0.42 -4.88 21.21
C ARG A 365 -0.50 -3.83 20.59
N MET A 366 -1.11 -3.02 21.44
CA MET A 366 -2.02 -1.97 20.97
C MET A 366 -1.25 -0.90 20.21
N GLY A 367 -1.83 -0.39 19.14
CA GLY A 367 -1.25 0.70 18.36
C GLY A 367 -1.90 0.88 17.00
N GLY A 368 -1.50 1.93 16.31
CA GLY A 368 -2.04 2.27 15.01
C GLY A 368 -1.38 3.49 14.43
N ALA A 369 -1.65 3.76 13.15
CA ALA A 369 -1.14 4.92 12.44
C ALA A 369 -2.19 5.48 11.49
N ALA A 370 -2.17 6.81 11.32
CA ALA A 370 -3.00 7.52 10.37
C ALA A 370 -2.13 8.33 9.42
N MET A 371 -2.45 8.31 8.13
CA MET A 371 -1.67 8.92 7.07
C MET A 371 -2.56 9.77 6.17
N ILE A 372 -2.12 10.99 5.85
CA ILE A 372 -2.79 11.86 4.87
C ILE A 372 -2.04 11.81 3.54
N LEU A 373 -2.70 11.29 2.52
CA LEU A 373 -2.23 11.27 1.15
C LEU A 373 -2.96 12.32 0.30
N THR A 374 -2.29 12.88 -0.70
CA THR A 374 -2.91 13.80 -1.65
C THR A 374 -2.28 13.71 -3.03
N ASN A 375 -3.03 14.09 -4.06
CA ASN A 375 -2.52 14.36 -5.41
C ASN A 375 -2.56 15.86 -5.76
N ARG A 376 -2.85 16.73 -4.79
CA ARG A 376 -2.83 18.19 -4.97
C ARG A 376 -1.38 18.66 -5.18
N LEU A 377 -1.11 19.24 -6.35
CA LEU A 377 0.22 19.75 -6.66
C LEU A 377 0.62 20.94 -5.79
N THR A 378 -0.34 21.72 -5.31
CA THR A 378 -0.14 22.84 -4.38
C THR A 378 0.44 22.36 -3.04
N GLU A 379 0.19 21.11 -2.65
CA GLU A 379 0.67 20.53 -1.39
C GLU A 379 2.08 19.95 -1.48
N ARG A 380 2.65 19.85 -2.68
CA ARG A 380 3.94 19.20 -2.93
C ARG A 380 5.09 19.80 -2.11
N ALA A 381 5.06 21.11 -1.85
CA ALA A 381 6.14 21.80 -1.17
C ALA A 381 6.25 21.41 0.32
N ARG A 382 5.12 21.17 0.98
CA ARG A 382 5.08 20.79 2.41
C ARG A 382 4.99 19.30 2.67
N ALA A 383 4.60 18.51 1.67
CA ALA A 383 4.58 17.05 1.79
C ALA A 383 5.93 16.49 2.25
N LYS A 384 5.90 15.36 2.96
CA LYS A 384 7.10 14.63 3.39
C LYS A 384 7.65 13.76 2.26
N TYR A 385 6.79 12.97 1.61
CA TYR A 385 7.22 12.01 0.59
C TYR A 385 6.37 12.01 -0.68
N GLU A 386 6.95 11.57 -1.79
CA GLU A 386 6.27 11.16 -3.02
C GLU A 386 6.24 9.62 -3.08
N LEU A 387 5.05 9.02 -3.25
CA LEU A 387 4.88 7.59 -3.43
C LEU A 387 5.32 7.17 -4.84
N LYS A 388 6.44 6.47 -4.95
CA LYS A 388 7.02 6.02 -6.23
C LYS A 388 6.38 4.73 -6.72
N HIS A 389 6.41 3.70 -5.88
CA HIS A 389 5.98 2.36 -6.24
C HIS A 389 5.22 1.68 -5.10
N VAL A 390 4.19 0.92 -5.47
CA VAL A 390 3.53 -0.05 -4.59
C VAL A 390 3.59 -1.40 -5.29
N VAL A 391 4.31 -2.36 -4.72
CA VAL A 391 4.49 -3.70 -5.27
C VAL A 391 3.73 -4.70 -4.42
N ARG A 392 2.84 -5.47 -5.05
CA ARG A 392 2.02 -6.48 -4.37
C ARG A 392 2.35 -7.88 -4.86
N VAL A 393 2.56 -8.80 -3.92
CA VAL A 393 2.64 -10.23 -4.16
C VAL A 393 1.56 -10.93 -3.34
N HIS A 394 0.84 -11.82 -4.00
CA HIS A 394 -0.21 -12.64 -3.41
C HIS A 394 0.09 -14.09 -3.72
N LEU A 395 0.19 -14.93 -2.70
CA LEU A 395 0.46 -16.36 -2.83
C LEU A 395 -0.74 -17.24 -2.50
N GLY A 396 -1.93 -16.70 -2.24
CA GLY A 396 -3.09 -17.53 -1.86
C GLY A 396 -3.71 -18.43 -2.93
N ALA A 397 -3.04 -18.61 -4.06
CA ALA A 397 -3.32 -19.72 -4.96
C ALA A 397 -2.48 -20.98 -4.64
N ASP A 398 -1.55 -20.87 -3.67
CA ASP A 398 -0.69 -21.93 -3.16
C ASP A 398 -1.22 -22.32 -1.77
N ASP A 399 -1.69 -23.54 -1.61
CA ASP A 399 -2.43 -23.98 -0.40
C ASP A 399 -1.61 -23.81 0.88
N MET A 400 -0.33 -24.18 0.83
CA MET A 400 0.62 -23.97 1.93
C MET A 400 0.72 -22.50 2.32
N ALA A 401 0.74 -21.58 1.36
CA ALA A 401 0.76 -20.16 1.64
C ALA A 401 -0.60 -19.64 2.13
N TYR A 402 -1.70 -20.20 1.64
CA TYR A 402 -3.05 -19.84 2.04
C TYR A 402 -3.34 -20.20 3.51
N GLU A 403 -2.97 -21.41 3.93
CA GLU A 403 -3.18 -21.96 5.28
C GLU A 403 -2.14 -21.46 6.30
N CYS A 404 -1.16 -20.68 5.87
CA CYS A 404 -0.01 -20.32 6.66
C CYS A 404 -0.34 -19.44 7.89
N VAL A 405 -1.31 -18.54 7.74
CA VAL A 405 -1.82 -17.67 8.79
C VAL A 405 -3.33 -17.69 8.66
N TYR A 406 -3.99 -18.41 9.57
CA TYR A 406 -5.40 -18.75 9.43
C TYR A 406 -6.14 -18.57 10.75
N GLN A 407 -7.32 -17.95 10.70
CA GLN A 407 -8.19 -17.83 11.86
C GLN A 407 -9.15 -19.03 11.88
N ARG A 408 -9.14 -19.81 12.95
CA ARG A 408 -9.98 -20.99 13.11
C ARG A 408 -10.34 -21.23 14.57
N GLU A 409 -11.29 -22.12 14.78
CA GLU A 409 -11.57 -22.68 16.10
C GLU A 409 -10.58 -23.80 16.42
N ASP A 410 -10.17 -23.89 17.69
CA ASP A 410 -9.51 -25.08 18.22
C ASP A 410 -10.51 -26.23 18.47
N GLU A 411 -10.01 -27.38 18.93
CA GLU A 411 -10.85 -28.56 19.24
C GLU A 411 -11.94 -28.30 20.28
N LYS A 412 -11.82 -27.23 21.07
CA LYS A 412 -12.78 -26.82 22.10
C LYS A 412 -13.68 -25.67 21.64
N GLY A 413 -13.68 -25.33 20.34
CA GLY A 413 -14.50 -24.27 19.76
C GLY A 413 -13.98 -22.85 20.06
N ARG A 414 -12.74 -22.69 20.53
CA ARG A 414 -12.17 -21.38 20.87
C ARG A 414 -11.49 -20.82 19.64
N VAL A 415 -11.92 -19.63 19.21
CA VAL A 415 -11.34 -18.96 18.04
C VAL A 415 -9.95 -18.43 18.35
N GLY A 416 -8.99 -18.72 17.49
CA GLY A 416 -7.63 -18.20 17.53
C GLY A 416 -7.05 -18.01 16.13
N VAL A 417 -5.89 -17.35 16.06
CA VAL A 417 -5.13 -17.21 14.82
C VAL A 417 -3.93 -18.15 14.87
N GLU A 418 -3.97 -19.19 14.06
CA GLU A 418 -2.87 -20.14 13.93
C GLU A 418 -1.75 -19.53 13.07
N LEU A 419 -0.52 -19.67 13.57
CA LEU A 419 0.70 -19.43 12.81
C LEU A 419 1.37 -20.77 12.48
N ASN A 420 1.30 -21.18 11.21
CA ASN A 420 1.87 -22.44 10.76
C ASN A 420 3.41 -22.41 10.80
N ARG A 421 4.05 -23.57 11.04
CA ARG A 421 5.52 -23.73 11.06
C ARG A 421 6.17 -23.39 9.72
N ASP A 422 5.45 -23.51 8.61
CA ASP A 422 5.93 -23.15 7.27
C ASP A 422 6.00 -21.63 7.02
N LEU A 423 5.59 -20.80 7.98
CA LEU A 423 5.55 -19.34 7.87
C LEU A 423 6.83 -18.71 7.35
N VAL A 424 7.99 -19.10 7.89
CA VAL A 424 9.28 -18.53 7.48
C VAL A 424 9.59 -18.88 6.02
N LYS A 425 9.29 -20.11 5.60
CA LYS A 425 9.52 -20.59 4.23
C LYS A 425 8.60 -19.88 3.23
N VAL A 426 7.32 -19.78 3.55
CA VAL A 426 6.32 -19.06 2.73
C VAL A 426 6.68 -17.58 2.64
N ALA A 427 7.08 -16.95 3.74
CA ALA A 427 7.53 -15.56 3.76
C ALA A 427 8.77 -15.34 2.87
N GLY A 428 9.76 -16.23 2.93
CA GLY A 428 10.93 -16.18 2.05
C GLY A 428 10.58 -16.25 0.56
N LYS A 429 9.66 -17.17 0.18
CA LYS A 429 9.13 -17.29 -1.19
C LYS A 429 8.36 -16.04 -1.63
N ALA A 430 7.57 -15.45 -0.72
CA ALA A 430 6.82 -14.23 -0.99
C ALA A 430 7.74 -13.03 -1.19
N LEU A 431 8.78 -12.91 -0.35
CA LEU A 431 9.80 -11.88 -0.46
C LEU A 431 10.60 -12.00 -1.75
N GLU A 432 11.06 -13.21 -2.12
CA GLU A 432 11.79 -13.44 -3.37
C GLU A 432 11.00 -12.96 -4.59
N LYS A 433 9.70 -13.30 -4.64
CA LYS A 433 8.80 -12.82 -5.70
C LYS A 433 8.59 -11.31 -5.64
N ASN A 434 8.55 -10.71 -4.45
CA ASN A 434 8.39 -9.27 -4.28
C ASN A 434 9.64 -8.53 -4.78
N LEU A 435 10.83 -8.98 -4.39
CA LEU A 435 12.12 -8.48 -4.86
C LEU A 435 12.27 -8.61 -6.37
N THR A 436 11.87 -9.74 -6.95
CA THR A 436 11.91 -9.95 -8.41
C THR A 436 11.04 -8.94 -9.17
N ARG A 437 9.86 -8.59 -8.62
CA ARG A 437 8.97 -7.58 -9.22
C ARG A 437 9.46 -6.14 -8.99
N MET A 438 10.09 -5.91 -7.85
CA MET A 438 10.58 -4.59 -7.46
C MET A 438 11.90 -4.21 -8.12
N GLY A 439 12.80 -5.17 -8.30
CA GLY A 439 14.16 -4.97 -8.82
C GLY A 439 14.20 -4.07 -10.07
N PRO A 440 13.44 -4.38 -11.15
CA PRO A 440 13.42 -3.55 -12.36
C PRO A 440 12.92 -2.12 -12.16
N LEU A 441 12.12 -1.87 -11.10
CA LEU A 441 11.53 -0.56 -10.82
C LEU A 441 12.47 0.36 -10.03
N VAL A 442 13.39 -0.20 -9.24
CA VAL A 442 14.17 0.56 -8.25
C VAL A 442 15.68 0.44 -8.43
N LEU A 443 16.18 -0.69 -8.95
CA LEU A 443 17.61 -0.94 -9.03
C LEU A 443 18.26 -0.17 -10.17
N PRO A 444 19.52 0.28 -10.00
CA PRO A 444 20.33 0.81 -11.10
C PRO A 444 20.46 -0.20 -12.25
N ILE A 445 20.57 0.29 -13.48
CA ILE A 445 20.72 -0.55 -14.69
C ILE A 445 21.89 -1.54 -14.55
N THR A 446 22.98 -1.12 -13.90
CA THR A 446 24.15 -2.00 -13.66
C THR A 446 23.83 -3.22 -12.80
N GLU A 447 23.00 -3.08 -11.77
CA GLU A 447 22.51 -4.19 -10.95
C GLU A 447 21.55 -5.07 -11.72
N GLN A 448 20.66 -4.47 -12.52
CA GLN A 448 19.73 -5.22 -13.37
C GLN A 448 20.47 -6.09 -14.40
N LEU A 449 21.54 -5.57 -15.02
CA LEU A 449 22.38 -6.30 -15.96
C LEU A 449 23.13 -7.46 -15.28
N ARG A 450 23.68 -7.24 -14.08
CA ARG A 450 24.33 -8.31 -13.29
C ARG A 450 23.35 -9.44 -12.98
N PHE A 451 22.14 -9.10 -12.57
CA PHE A 451 21.08 -10.07 -12.31
C PHE A 451 20.66 -10.82 -13.58
N ALA A 452 20.44 -10.11 -14.69
CA ALA A 452 20.09 -10.72 -15.97
C ALA A 452 21.19 -11.66 -16.47
N HIS A 453 22.44 -11.26 -16.37
CA HIS A 453 23.60 -12.08 -16.73
C HIS A 453 23.67 -13.35 -15.89
N ASN A 454 23.55 -13.25 -14.55
CA ASN A 454 23.52 -14.43 -13.66
C ASN A 454 22.34 -15.36 -14.00
N PHE A 455 21.16 -14.78 -14.29
CA PHE A 455 19.99 -15.56 -14.66
C PHE A 455 20.20 -16.36 -15.95
N VAL A 456 20.79 -15.73 -16.98
CA VAL A 456 21.14 -16.39 -18.26
C VAL A 456 22.19 -17.47 -18.04
N GLN A 457 23.27 -17.17 -17.31
CA GLN A 457 24.31 -18.13 -16.98
C GLN A 457 23.75 -19.36 -16.26
N ARG A 458 22.85 -19.17 -15.28
CA ARG A 458 22.19 -20.28 -14.56
C ARG A 458 21.26 -21.11 -15.44
N LYS A 459 20.66 -20.50 -16.47
CA LYS A 459 19.81 -21.19 -17.43
C LYS A 459 20.64 -22.05 -18.41
N ILE A 460 21.84 -21.59 -18.79
CA ILE A 460 22.74 -22.27 -19.73
C ILE A 460 23.60 -23.33 -19.03
N LEU A 461 24.28 -22.96 -17.93
CA LEU A 461 25.28 -23.78 -17.23
C LEU A 461 24.68 -24.64 -16.10
N GLY A 462 23.36 -24.58 -15.91
CA GLY A 462 22.62 -25.34 -14.91
C GLY A 462 22.66 -24.72 -13.51
N LYS A 463 21.52 -24.80 -12.80
CA LYS A 463 21.32 -24.22 -11.46
C LYS A 463 22.26 -24.78 -10.39
N ARG A 464 22.89 -25.94 -10.64
CA ARG A 464 23.76 -26.65 -9.70
C ARG A 464 25.17 -26.06 -9.60
N HIS A 465 25.64 -25.39 -10.65
CA HIS A 465 27.02 -24.88 -10.72
C HIS A 465 27.16 -23.39 -10.41
N ILE A 466 26.07 -22.61 -10.46
CA ILE A 466 26.11 -21.16 -10.29
C ILE A 466 25.13 -20.71 -9.22
N LYS A 467 25.66 -20.08 -8.16
CA LYS A 467 24.87 -19.50 -7.08
C LYS A 467 23.97 -18.38 -7.62
N ALA A 468 22.74 -18.33 -7.11
CA ALA A 468 21.81 -17.25 -7.42
C ALA A 468 22.40 -15.90 -7.00
N TYR A 469 22.48 -14.96 -7.93
CA TYR A 469 22.80 -13.57 -7.61
C TYR A 469 21.55 -12.91 -7.02
N VAL A 470 21.69 -12.40 -5.79
CA VAL A 470 20.67 -11.56 -5.16
C VAL A 470 21.12 -10.11 -5.39
N PRO A 471 20.33 -9.27 -6.07
CA PRO A 471 20.69 -7.89 -6.30
C PRO A 471 20.88 -7.14 -4.99
N ASP A 472 21.82 -6.21 -4.98
CA ASP A 472 22.06 -5.37 -3.80
C ASP A 472 21.05 -4.23 -3.74
N PHE A 473 19.99 -4.43 -2.96
CA PHE A 473 18.94 -3.42 -2.76
C PHE A 473 19.39 -2.23 -1.91
N THR A 474 20.53 -2.31 -1.21
CA THR A 474 21.11 -1.15 -0.49
C THR A 474 21.60 -0.06 -1.45
N ARG A 475 21.76 -0.39 -2.73
CA ARG A 475 22.07 0.60 -3.79
C ARG A 475 20.86 1.38 -4.28
N ALA A 476 19.64 0.94 -3.94
CA ALA A 476 18.38 1.57 -4.37
C ALA A 476 17.64 2.30 -3.25
N PHE A 477 17.95 1.97 -2.00
CA PHE A 477 17.24 2.47 -0.82
C PHE A 477 18.21 2.94 0.25
N ASP A 478 17.89 4.09 0.83
CA ASP A 478 18.66 4.70 1.90
C ASP A 478 18.16 4.23 3.28
N HIS A 479 16.84 3.99 3.39
CA HIS A 479 16.20 3.56 4.64
C HIS A 479 15.26 2.38 4.46
N PHE A 480 15.18 1.54 5.50
CA PHE A 480 14.45 0.28 5.49
C PHE A 480 13.47 0.21 6.66
N CYS A 481 12.20 0.00 6.35
CA CYS A 481 11.14 -0.31 7.29
C CYS A 481 10.72 -1.76 7.06
N LEU A 482 11.24 -2.66 7.87
CA LEU A 482 10.88 -4.08 7.87
C LEU A 482 9.72 -4.29 8.82
N HIS A 483 8.74 -5.12 8.44
CA HIS A 483 7.62 -5.39 9.31
C HIS A 483 8.08 -6.03 10.63
N ALA A 484 7.74 -5.37 11.74
CA ALA A 484 7.96 -5.84 13.10
C ALA A 484 6.98 -6.95 13.51
N GLY A 485 6.99 -8.06 12.76
CA GLY A 485 6.16 -9.23 13.06
C GLY A 485 6.61 -10.01 14.29
N GLY A 486 7.86 -9.80 14.68
CA GLY A 486 8.57 -10.47 15.77
C GLY A 486 10.07 -10.49 15.45
N ARG A 487 10.91 -10.75 16.47
CA ARG A 487 12.37 -10.71 16.34
C ARG A 487 12.89 -11.54 15.14
N GLY A 488 12.47 -12.80 15.04
CA GLY A 488 12.94 -13.71 13.98
C GLY A 488 12.55 -13.28 12.56
N VAL A 489 11.45 -12.53 12.41
CA VAL A 489 11.04 -11.98 11.10
C VAL A 489 11.99 -10.88 10.66
N ILE A 490 12.35 -9.96 11.56
CA ILE A 490 13.28 -8.87 11.27
C ILE A 490 14.68 -9.43 10.96
N GLU A 491 15.18 -10.36 11.77
CA GLU A 491 16.48 -11.02 11.54
C GLU A 491 16.50 -11.79 10.21
N GLY A 492 15.42 -12.53 9.91
CA GLY A 492 15.30 -13.28 8.65
C GLY A 492 15.28 -12.36 7.42
N LEU A 493 14.51 -11.28 7.48
CA LEU A 493 14.45 -10.26 6.42
C LEU A 493 15.80 -9.56 6.22
N GLY A 494 16.39 -9.05 7.31
CA GLY A 494 17.68 -8.36 7.26
C GLY A 494 18.78 -9.25 6.68
N GLY A 495 18.80 -10.53 7.05
CA GLY A 495 19.85 -11.46 6.64
C GLY A 495 19.69 -11.87 5.18
N GLN A 496 18.46 -12.01 4.71
CA GLN A 496 18.16 -12.28 3.30
C GLN A 496 18.49 -11.08 2.40
N LEU A 497 18.36 -9.85 2.92
CA LEU A 497 18.65 -8.60 2.22
C LEU A 497 20.11 -8.12 2.41
N GLY A 498 20.87 -8.73 3.31
CA GLY A 498 22.25 -8.32 3.62
C GLY A 498 22.34 -6.95 4.30
N LEU A 499 21.36 -6.59 5.13
CA LEU A 499 21.29 -5.26 5.76
C LEU A 499 22.23 -5.15 6.97
N SER A 500 22.75 -3.96 7.21
CA SER A 500 23.54 -3.67 8.42
C SER A 500 22.64 -3.52 9.66
N ASN A 501 23.26 -3.55 10.84
CA ASN A 501 22.56 -3.33 12.11
C ASN A 501 21.81 -1.98 12.13
N ARG A 502 22.45 -0.92 11.63
CA ARG A 502 21.84 0.42 11.51
C ARG A 502 20.61 0.46 10.60
N GLN A 503 20.57 -0.39 9.56
CA GLN A 503 19.45 -0.45 8.63
C GLN A 503 18.25 -1.22 9.20
N VAL A 504 18.47 -2.21 10.06
CA VAL A 504 17.39 -2.98 10.71
C VAL A 504 16.92 -2.37 12.03
N GLU A 505 17.73 -1.50 12.64
CA GLU A 505 17.49 -0.81 13.90
C GLU A 505 16.09 -0.16 14.02
N PRO A 506 15.54 0.56 13.02
CA PRO A 506 14.21 1.17 13.16
C PRO A 506 13.11 0.15 13.42
N SER A 507 13.22 -1.02 12.79
CA SER A 507 12.24 -2.10 12.91
C SER A 507 12.35 -2.81 14.25
N PHE A 508 13.58 -2.97 14.76
CA PHE A 508 13.81 -3.52 16.10
C PHE A 508 13.35 -2.57 17.20
N ASN A 509 13.60 -1.27 17.10
CA ASN A 509 13.11 -0.30 18.07
C ASN A 509 11.58 -0.23 18.08
N SER A 510 10.96 -0.28 16.90
CA SER A 510 9.50 -0.40 16.80
C SER A 510 8.97 -1.63 17.53
N LEU A 511 9.59 -2.80 17.32
CA LEU A 511 9.22 -4.03 18.02
C LEU A 511 9.45 -3.94 19.54
N TYR A 512 10.57 -3.37 19.96
CA TYR A 512 10.97 -3.33 21.36
C TYR A 512 10.05 -2.43 22.19
N TRP A 513 9.75 -1.23 21.70
CA TRP A 513 8.95 -0.24 22.42
C TRP A 513 7.44 -0.39 22.21
N TYR A 514 7.02 -0.89 21.05
CA TYR A 514 5.60 -0.92 20.66
C TYR A 514 5.08 -2.31 20.32
N GLY A 515 5.92 -3.33 20.29
CA GLY A 515 5.53 -4.68 19.88
C GLY A 515 5.06 -4.76 18.43
N ASN A 516 4.34 -5.83 18.12
CA ASN A 516 3.73 -5.98 16.81
C ASN A 516 2.36 -5.26 16.78
N THR A 517 2.33 -4.05 16.22
CA THR A 517 1.09 -3.27 15.99
C THR A 517 0.44 -3.59 14.64
N SER A 518 0.68 -4.81 14.12
CA SER A 518 0.14 -5.33 12.85
C SER A 518 0.46 -4.40 11.66
N SER A 519 -0.57 -3.87 11.01
CA SER A 519 -0.46 -2.96 9.87
C SER A 519 0.08 -1.57 10.22
N GLY A 520 0.13 -1.21 11.50
CA GLY A 520 0.76 0.00 12.01
C GLY A 520 2.29 -0.08 12.05
N SER A 521 2.87 -1.26 12.19
CA SER A 521 4.30 -1.43 12.54
C SER A 521 5.29 -0.75 11.60
N LEU A 522 4.97 -0.69 10.30
CA LEU A 522 5.83 -0.05 9.29
C LEU A 522 5.90 1.48 9.44
N TRP A 523 4.90 2.08 10.08
CA TRP A 523 4.82 3.52 10.33
C TRP A 523 5.61 3.92 11.57
N TYR A 524 5.61 3.10 12.64
CA TYR A 524 6.50 3.30 13.79
C TYR A 524 7.98 3.24 13.37
N ALA A 525 8.33 2.33 12.45
CA ALA A 525 9.70 2.27 11.91
C ALA A 525 10.04 3.52 11.10
N LEU A 526 9.08 4.06 10.35
CA LEU A 526 9.28 5.28 9.58
C LEU A 526 9.39 6.51 10.49
N SER A 527 8.55 6.65 11.52
CA SER A 527 8.67 7.75 12.47
C SER A 527 9.97 7.69 13.26
N TYR A 528 10.47 6.50 13.58
CA TYR A 528 11.81 6.34 14.15
C TYR A 528 12.89 6.87 13.22
N ILE A 529 12.80 6.56 11.91
CA ILE A 529 13.75 7.07 10.91
C ILE A 529 13.69 8.60 10.84
N GLU A 530 12.49 9.20 10.79
CA GLU A 530 12.33 10.66 10.76
C GLU A 530 12.89 11.35 12.01
N THR A 531 12.69 10.73 13.18
CA THR A 531 13.12 11.25 14.48
C THR A 531 14.62 11.09 14.67
N CYS A 532 15.12 9.85 14.59
CA CYS A 532 16.46 9.48 15.04
C CYS A 532 17.50 9.47 13.92
N GLN A 533 17.12 9.07 12.69
CA GLN A 533 18.08 8.91 11.59
C GLN A 533 18.14 10.12 10.66
N ARG A 534 17.05 10.92 10.62
CA ARG A 534 16.81 11.99 9.64
C ARG A 534 16.71 11.46 8.22
N VAL A 535 15.95 12.15 7.37
CA VAL A 535 15.83 11.81 5.95
C VAL A 535 16.10 13.05 5.11
N LYS A 536 17.09 13.00 4.23
CA LYS A 536 17.42 14.09 3.32
C LYS A 536 16.51 14.07 2.11
N LYS A 537 16.30 15.24 1.53
CA LYS A 537 15.56 15.41 0.29
C LYS A 537 16.16 14.52 -0.80
N GLY A 538 15.31 13.69 -1.40
CA GLY A 538 15.68 12.79 -2.48
C GLY A 538 16.00 11.37 -2.06
N GLU A 539 16.28 11.11 -0.77
CA GLU A 539 16.48 9.77 -0.22
C GLU A 539 15.22 8.93 -0.33
N ILE A 540 15.41 7.62 -0.45
CA ILE A 540 14.37 6.63 -0.72
C ILE A 540 14.20 5.73 0.48
N VAL A 541 12.96 5.65 0.97
CA VAL A 541 12.53 4.75 2.04
C VAL A 541 11.77 3.58 1.44
N TRP A 542 12.13 2.37 1.87
CA TRP A 542 11.41 1.15 1.51
C TRP A 542 10.69 0.55 2.72
N GLN A 543 9.36 0.43 2.61
CA GLN A 543 8.52 -0.35 3.51
C GLN A 543 8.23 -1.72 2.91
N VAL A 544 8.42 -2.80 3.68
CA VAL A 544 8.06 -4.17 3.30
C VAL A 544 7.36 -4.91 4.43
N GLY A 545 6.18 -5.44 4.15
CA GLY A 545 5.40 -6.18 5.14
C GLY A 545 4.71 -7.42 4.60
N PHE A 546 4.37 -8.30 5.55
CA PHE A 546 3.74 -9.59 5.30
C PHE A 546 2.34 -9.66 5.92
N GLY A 547 1.46 -10.46 5.34
CA GLY A 547 0.12 -10.70 5.89
C GLY A 547 -0.47 -12.02 5.43
N SER A 548 -1.61 -12.39 6.00
CA SER A 548 -2.34 -13.61 5.65
C SER A 548 -2.67 -13.66 4.16
N GLY A 549 -2.83 -14.85 3.60
CA GLY A 549 -3.11 -15.04 2.18
C GLY A 549 -2.21 -16.04 1.49
N PHE A 550 -0.88 -16.10 1.60
CA PHE A 550 0.08 -15.16 2.17
C PHE A 550 0.38 -14.00 1.23
N LYS A 551 0.62 -12.81 1.77
CA LYS A 551 0.87 -11.57 1.01
C LYS A 551 2.22 -10.97 1.41
N CYS A 552 2.96 -10.44 0.44
CA CYS A 552 4.14 -9.61 0.66
C CYS A 552 3.98 -8.32 -0.14
N ASN A 553 3.88 -7.20 0.56
CA ASN A 553 3.59 -5.90 -0.06
C ASN A 553 4.66 -4.89 0.31
N SER A 554 4.99 -4.04 -0.66
CA SER A 554 6.04 -3.04 -0.51
C SER A 554 5.59 -1.67 -0.98
N ALA A 555 5.98 -0.62 -0.27
CA ALA A 555 5.83 0.77 -0.67
C ALA A 555 7.20 1.45 -0.72
N VAL A 556 7.42 2.24 -1.77
CA VAL A 556 8.66 2.99 -2.01
C VAL A 556 8.34 4.48 -1.98
N TRP A 557 8.94 5.18 -1.04
CA TRP A 557 8.73 6.60 -0.77
C TRP A 557 9.99 7.37 -1.10
N LYS A 558 9.86 8.51 -1.78
CA LYS A 558 10.96 9.44 -2.03
C LYS A 558 10.74 10.71 -1.23
N ALA A 559 11.69 11.08 -0.37
CA ALA A 559 11.59 12.32 0.39
C ALA A 559 11.59 13.54 -0.56
N VAL A 560 10.61 14.43 -0.40
CA VAL A 560 10.51 15.65 -1.25
C VAL A 560 11.16 16.87 -0.59
N ARG A 561 11.41 16.80 0.71
CA ARG A 561 12.13 17.78 1.53
C ARG A 561 13.05 17.06 2.53
N ASN A 562 13.90 17.83 3.22
CA ASN A 562 14.61 17.32 4.38
C ASN A 562 13.61 17.14 5.52
N ILE A 563 13.69 16.01 6.21
CA ILE A 563 12.80 15.60 7.29
C ILE A 563 13.67 15.26 8.50
N HIS A 564 13.48 16.03 9.55
CA HIS A 564 13.89 15.69 10.90
C HIS A 564 12.70 16.06 11.76
N ASP A 565 11.87 15.06 12.04
CA ASP A 565 10.60 15.25 12.70
C ASP A 565 10.69 14.67 14.09
N THR A 566 10.82 15.53 15.08
CA THR A 566 10.91 15.13 16.49
C THR A 566 9.57 15.30 17.22
N GLU A 567 8.52 15.70 16.49
CA GLU A 567 7.15 15.84 16.99
C GLU A 567 6.39 14.50 16.98
N HIS A 568 7.06 13.39 16.61
CA HIS A 568 6.52 12.05 16.80
C HIS A 568 6.45 11.72 18.29
N ASN A 569 5.27 11.92 18.88
CA ASN A 569 4.98 11.73 20.30
C ASN A 569 5.47 10.38 20.84
N GLU A 570 5.33 9.31 20.05
CA GLU A 570 5.78 7.97 20.41
C GLU A 570 7.32 7.92 20.63
N TRP A 571 8.09 8.79 19.98
CA TRP A 571 9.55 8.85 20.16
C TRP A 571 10.01 10.00 21.05
N ALA A 572 9.10 10.77 21.65
CA ALA A 572 9.46 11.91 22.52
C ALA A 572 10.38 11.51 23.70
N HIS A 573 10.27 10.28 24.20
CA HIS A 573 11.15 9.75 25.26
C HIS A 573 12.61 9.54 24.82
N MET A 574 12.89 9.72 23.52
CA MET A 574 14.23 9.60 22.93
C MET A 574 14.94 10.95 22.75
N GLU A 575 14.24 12.09 22.83
CA GLU A 575 14.86 13.41 22.69
C GLU A 575 15.87 13.68 23.83
N GLY A 576 17.05 14.18 23.47
CA GLY A 576 17.99 14.79 24.41
C GLY A 576 19.23 14.00 24.82
N SER A 577 19.30 12.66 24.69
CA SER A 577 20.55 11.88 24.95
C SER A 577 20.44 10.33 24.87
N ASN A 578 19.36 9.74 24.35
CA ASN A 578 19.18 8.28 24.45
C ASN A 578 19.28 7.49 23.12
N LEU A 579 20.02 8.01 22.14
CA LEU A 579 20.44 7.22 20.97
C LEU A 579 21.21 5.95 21.41
N ASP A 580 21.98 6.01 22.50
CA ASP A 580 22.66 4.85 23.11
C ASP A 580 21.68 3.78 23.62
N ARG A 581 20.46 4.15 24.04
CA ARG A 581 19.42 3.23 24.50
C ARG A 581 18.69 2.55 23.33
N CYS A 582 18.50 3.27 22.23
CA CYS A 582 17.96 2.71 20.98
C CYS A 582 18.84 1.59 20.42
N TRP A 583 20.14 1.73 20.64
CA TRP A 583 21.16 0.79 20.22
C TRP A 583 21.32 -0.39 21.17
N LYS A 584 20.88 -0.26 22.43
CA LYS A 584 21.06 -1.27 23.49
C LYS A 584 20.42 -2.63 23.17
N TYR A 585 19.19 -2.66 22.65
CA TYR A 585 18.58 -3.94 22.22
C TYR A 585 19.32 -4.58 21.04
N VAL A 586 19.69 -3.79 20.03
CA VAL A 586 20.47 -4.28 18.87
C VAL A 586 21.85 -4.77 19.34
N GLN A 587 22.52 -4.03 20.22
CA GLN A 587 23.84 -4.38 20.73
C GLN A 587 23.85 -5.62 21.63
N GLU A 588 22.91 -5.70 22.57
CA GLU A 588 22.87 -6.77 23.56
C GLU A 588 22.28 -8.06 22.98
N ASN A 589 21.33 -7.97 22.04
CA ASN A 589 20.59 -9.15 21.58
C ASN A 589 20.87 -9.56 20.14
N VAL A 590 21.23 -8.62 19.24
CA VAL A 590 21.64 -8.95 17.87
C VAL A 590 23.14 -9.25 17.83
N SER A 591 24.00 -8.43 18.46
CA SER A 591 25.46 -8.67 18.42
C SER A 591 25.95 -9.83 19.28
N HIS A 592 25.40 -10.03 20.49
CA HIS A 592 25.94 -11.02 21.43
C HIS A 592 25.30 -12.41 21.31
N ASN A 593 24.12 -12.56 20.66
CA ASN A 593 23.36 -13.81 20.76
C ASN A 593 22.61 -14.23 19.48
N SER A 594 22.94 -13.67 18.32
CA SER A 594 22.29 -14.05 17.06
C SER A 594 23.28 -14.59 16.03
N ARG A 595 22.83 -15.59 15.26
CA ARG A 595 23.51 -16.06 14.03
C ARG A 595 23.66 -14.96 12.97
N TYR A 596 23.00 -13.80 13.16
CA TYR A 596 23.08 -12.64 12.29
C TYR A 596 24.42 -11.92 12.43
N SER A 597 24.79 -11.58 13.67
CA SER A 597 26.04 -10.86 13.99
C SER A 597 27.29 -11.62 13.54
N SER A 598 27.33 -12.94 13.78
CA SER A 598 28.46 -13.78 13.39
C SER A 598 28.67 -13.92 11.87
N LYS A 599 27.69 -13.51 11.04
CA LYS A 599 27.71 -13.72 9.59
C LYS A 599 27.66 -12.41 8.78
N TYR A 600 27.09 -11.35 9.34
CA TYR A 600 26.87 -10.08 8.64
C TYR A 600 27.30 -8.83 9.45
N GLY A 601 27.71 -8.98 10.72
CA GLY A 601 28.07 -7.87 11.61
C GLY A 601 29.50 -7.32 11.46
N GLN A 602 30.36 -7.97 10.68
CA GLN A 602 31.78 -7.59 10.53
C GLN A 602 32.04 -6.38 9.62
N ALA A 603 31.02 -5.80 8.98
CA ALA A 603 31.22 -4.70 8.02
C ALA A 603 31.34 -3.31 8.66
N ASP A 604 30.98 -3.13 9.95
CA ASP A 604 30.93 -1.81 10.60
C ASP A 604 32.16 -1.48 11.47
N THR A 605 32.95 -2.46 11.93
CA THR A 605 34.13 -2.19 12.77
C THR A 605 35.28 -1.52 12.02
N ASP A 606 35.39 -1.74 10.71
CA ASP A 606 36.52 -1.22 9.92
C ASP A 606 36.30 0.21 9.38
N LYS A 607 35.10 0.77 9.50
CA LYS A 607 34.79 2.14 9.04
C LYS A 607 34.84 3.20 10.15
N GLN A 608 34.73 2.80 11.42
CA GLN A 608 34.88 3.72 12.55
C GLN A 608 36.34 4.04 12.90
N SER A 609 37.29 3.14 12.59
CA SER A 609 38.72 3.36 12.88
C SER A 609 39.42 4.37 11.96
N HIS A 610 38.86 4.62 10.76
CA HIS A 610 39.47 5.51 9.77
C HIS A 610 38.85 6.92 9.70
N ALA A 611 37.75 7.18 10.41
CA ALA A 611 37.08 8.49 10.39
C ALA A 611 37.56 9.46 11.49
N HIS A 612 38.39 8.99 12.45
CA HIS A 612 38.83 9.81 13.59
C HIS A 612 40.30 10.24 13.58
N THR A 613 41.06 9.91 12.53
CA THR A 613 42.45 10.36 12.40
C THR A 613 42.68 10.97 11.03
N ASN A 614 42.30 12.24 10.84
CA ASN A 614 42.99 13.18 9.96
C ASN A 614 42.36 14.57 10.08
N GLY A 615 43.16 15.53 10.58
CA GLY A 615 42.85 16.96 10.45
C GLY A 615 43.02 17.78 11.73
N HIS A 616 44.24 17.96 12.21
CA HIS A 616 44.91 19.28 12.28
C HIS A 616 46.12 19.24 13.22
N ALA A 617 47.29 19.51 12.63
CA ALA A 617 48.53 19.83 13.32
C ALA A 617 48.87 21.32 13.11
N HIS A 618 49.66 21.85 14.04
CA HIS A 618 50.25 23.19 14.19
C HIS A 618 49.38 24.20 14.99
N THR A 619 49.80 24.76 16.13
CA THR A 619 51.14 25.22 16.54
C THR A 619 51.32 25.27 18.08
N ASN A 620 52.56 25.01 18.51
CA ASN A 620 53.38 25.56 19.62
C ASN A 620 52.86 25.72 21.06
N GLY A 621 53.60 25.12 21.99
CA GLY A 621 54.23 25.88 23.09
C GLY A 621 54.11 25.32 24.52
N HIS A 622 55.21 24.75 25.03
CA HIS A 622 55.62 24.61 26.45
C HIS A 622 54.73 23.78 27.41
N ALA A 623 55.20 23.16 28.49
CA ALA A 623 56.44 22.58 29.01
C ALA A 623 56.06 22.04 30.41
N GLU A 624 56.57 20.85 30.81
CA GLU A 624 56.71 20.34 32.21
C GLU A 624 55.41 20.10 33.03
N GLY A 625 55.23 19.10 33.91
CA GLY A 625 56.05 18.00 34.41
C GLY A 625 55.26 17.13 35.43
N LYS A 626 55.73 15.90 35.63
CA LYS A 626 55.72 15.02 36.84
C LYS A 626 54.44 14.85 37.72
N LEU A 627 53.87 13.63 37.70
CA LEU A 627 53.57 12.63 38.78
C LEU A 627 53.39 13.07 40.27
N PRO A 628 52.86 12.21 41.21
CA PRO A 628 51.83 11.13 41.15
C PRO A 628 50.89 11.03 42.41
N ASN A 629 49.96 10.05 42.38
CA ASN A 629 49.37 9.23 43.46
C ASN A 629 48.68 9.85 44.71
N GLY A 630 47.48 9.32 45.04
CA GLY A 630 46.87 9.42 46.37
C GLY A 630 45.50 8.73 46.49
N THR A 631 45.48 7.57 47.12
CA THR A 631 44.32 6.74 47.54
C THR A 631 43.58 7.33 48.75
N SER A 632 42.25 7.15 48.85
CA SER A 632 41.55 6.59 50.04
C SER A 632 40.01 6.70 49.97
N ASP A 633 39.37 5.54 50.13
CA ASP A 633 38.25 5.16 51.02
C ASP A 633 37.03 6.07 51.27
N GLY A 634 35.84 5.45 51.13
CA GLY A 634 34.59 5.91 51.74
C GLY A 634 33.33 5.17 51.25
N LYS A 635 32.95 4.08 51.94
CA LYS A 635 31.65 3.37 51.80
C LYS A 635 30.68 3.79 52.95
N PRO A 636 29.37 3.43 52.92
CA PRO A 636 28.21 4.33 53.05
C PRO A 636 27.41 4.15 54.37
N PRO A 637 26.27 4.86 54.55
CA PRO A 637 25.17 4.41 55.43
C PRO A 637 23.88 4.14 54.61
N LEU A 638 23.23 2.97 54.69
CA LEU A 638 22.28 2.44 55.70
C LEU A 638 20.98 3.25 55.88
N SER A 639 19.88 2.65 55.40
CA SER A 639 18.46 2.98 55.66
C SER A 639 18.04 2.65 57.10
N PRO A 640 16.80 3.00 57.58
CA PRO A 640 15.68 2.03 57.53
C PRO A 640 14.27 2.72 57.45
N PRO A 641 13.11 2.11 57.80
CA PRO A 641 11.95 1.98 56.90
C PRO A 641 10.70 2.78 57.34
N VAL A 642 9.75 3.05 56.45
CA VAL A 642 8.42 3.55 56.85
C VAL A 642 7.30 2.69 56.25
N THR A 643 6.40 2.34 57.15
CA THR A 643 5.31 1.38 57.11
C THR A 643 4.08 1.84 56.31
N ARG A 644 3.43 0.88 55.65
CA ARG A 644 2.03 0.95 55.19
C ARG A 644 1.08 1.10 56.39
N SER A 645 0.32 2.20 56.45
CA SER A 645 -1.08 2.21 56.90
C SER A 645 -1.68 3.63 56.84
N GLN A 646 -2.94 3.73 56.43
CA GLN A 646 -3.81 4.93 56.39
C GLN A 646 -3.50 5.86 55.19
N LEU A 647 -4.37 6.04 54.20
CA LEU A 647 -5.68 6.66 54.35
C LEU A 647 -6.70 6.13 53.34
N ARG A 648 -7.89 5.91 53.89
CA ARG A 648 -9.16 5.58 53.24
C ARG A 648 -9.88 6.90 52.97
N ALA A 649 -10.59 6.95 51.85
CA ALA A 649 -11.69 7.88 51.53
C ALA A 649 -11.35 9.38 51.35
N GLN A 650 -11.54 9.89 50.12
CA GLN A 650 -12.33 11.10 49.86
C GLN A 650 -12.46 11.35 48.33
N GLN A 651 -13.62 10.98 47.79
CA GLN A 651 -14.41 11.78 46.84
C GLN A 651 -15.78 11.96 47.52
N PRO A 652 -16.57 13.03 47.26
CA PRO A 652 -16.69 13.73 45.97
C PRO A 652 -16.77 15.28 46.02
N ASN A 653 -16.45 15.89 44.88
CA ASN A 653 -17.27 16.90 44.17
C ASN A 653 -16.75 17.09 42.75
#